data_AF-A0ABD2XNC2-F1
#
_entry.id   AF-A0ABD2XNC2-F1
#
_cell.length_a   1.000
_cell.length_b   1.000
_cell.length_c   1.000
_cell.angle_alpha   90.00
_cell.angle_beta   90.00
_cell.angle_gamma   90.00
#
_symmetry.space_group_name_H-M   'P 1'
#
loop_
_entity.id
_entity.type
_entity.pdbx_description
1 polymer ?
#
loop_
_entity_poly.entity_id
_entity_poly.type
_entity_poly.pdbx_seq_one_letter_code
_entity_poly.pdbx_strand_id
1 'polypeptide(L)'
;MLTAQSKQLELENTAREDHTLLWIAAPVTCPEISDTEIPMSSAAGVDGVSARQWRSVPVRIRALFYNIVLAVGEFPPELLLSRTIFVPKKDGSSTPAEFRPISVASVIVRQLHKIFAVRLVKANLIDERQRALHDGCVENTVFLDTALHVARGSLKELHAVSLDVSKAFDSVSHYAIRSALRGRGLPEALVQYMVRMYENSGTVLEVGRVRSSPIRVTRGVRQGDPLSSLLFSMVIDDVMRALLDHIGFAAKSIKTNALAYADDLVLFASSKSGMKSLLRIAEEEAAKSGLSFNPSKSQAISIMIAGKVKKYKVLTEPQFTLNSGPINQLGSTEAFRYLGLSISPRGIAKPTGYIMSELARITTAPLRPQQRLKILRCFLIPRLYHQLVLSRTTMRVLKAMDKQVRVAVRTWLYLPKDTPLGYFHASCIDGGLGIPAFETTVPGLIFERFASLTESTSPVIRDVVDHPYNVSLIRWARAMLTRNGKALLRKEDRQRHWATRLHRSNDGAELREAAAVPASSRWVDAGSYGIPGRDYVAYHRVRINALPTRVRTTQGRNDREASMMCRAGCNVTETAAHVVQSCHRTHGGRVLRHDAICRIAASGLRKAGWRVIEAPHYRLATGLQKPDMVICKGSDARIIDAQVVSGASSLDDSHLRKCAKYDTTLLKSRVAGELGVVASNVTVTSITLSWKGVWSRASAASLISLGIGNLLPSLTTRVLQGSHTNWTRWNKMTTTISHRVERVGVG
;
A
#
# COMPACT_ATOMS: atom_id res chain seq x y z
N MET A 1 -21.08 17.17 -59.22
CA MET A 1 -21.96 16.56 -58.19
C MET A 1 -21.18 15.75 -57.14
N LEU A 2 -20.17 14.95 -57.50
CA LEU A 2 -19.35 14.18 -56.54
C LEU A 2 -18.52 15.03 -55.54
N THR A 3 -18.12 16.26 -55.90
CA THR A 3 -17.35 17.17 -55.03
C THR A 3 -18.21 18.01 -54.06
N ALA A 4 -19.52 18.11 -54.31
CA ALA A 4 -20.46 18.80 -53.41
C ALA A 4 -20.96 17.83 -52.32
N GLN A 5 -21.24 16.57 -52.69
CA GLN A 5 -21.60 15.53 -51.73
C GLN A 5 -20.45 15.14 -50.79
N SER A 6 -19.18 15.17 -51.23
CA SER A 6 -18.05 14.90 -50.34
C SER A 6 -17.84 16.02 -49.31
N LYS A 7 -17.96 17.29 -49.72
CA LYS A 7 -17.90 18.44 -48.81
C LYS A 7 -19.09 18.47 -47.85
N GLN A 8 -20.27 18.08 -48.31
CA GLN A 8 -21.47 18.02 -47.46
C GLN A 8 -21.40 16.86 -46.46
N LEU A 9 -20.82 15.71 -46.82
CA LEU A 9 -20.51 14.64 -45.86
C LEU A 9 -19.39 15.01 -44.87
N GLU A 10 -18.36 15.77 -45.30
CA GLU A 10 -17.33 16.30 -44.40
C GLU A 10 -17.89 17.33 -43.42
N LEU A 11 -18.77 18.23 -43.89
CA LEU A 11 -19.51 19.20 -43.07
C LEU A 11 -20.53 18.54 -42.14
N GLU A 12 -21.21 17.47 -42.58
CA GLU A 12 -22.15 16.71 -41.77
C GLU A 12 -21.44 15.80 -40.75
N ASN A 13 -20.23 15.29 -41.06
CA ASN A 13 -19.40 14.55 -40.11
C ASN A 13 -18.73 15.49 -39.08
N THR A 14 -18.26 16.67 -39.48
CA THR A 14 -17.78 17.69 -38.52
C THR A 14 -18.92 18.23 -37.65
N ALA A 15 -20.12 18.45 -38.21
CA ALA A 15 -21.29 18.84 -37.42
C ALA A 15 -21.81 17.74 -36.49
N ARG A 16 -21.67 16.45 -36.84
CA ARG A 16 -21.96 15.32 -35.94
C ARG A 16 -20.93 15.17 -34.82
N GLU A 17 -19.65 15.45 -35.07
CA GLU A 17 -18.61 15.49 -34.03
C GLU A 17 -18.79 16.69 -33.09
N ASP A 18 -19.19 17.87 -33.60
CA ASP A 18 -19.41 19.07 -32.78
C ASP A 18 -20.52 18.89 -31.72
N HIS A 19 -21.60 18.16 -32.01
CA HIS A 19 -22.63 17.87 -31.01
C HIS A 19 -22.18 16.89 -29.90
N THR A 20 -21.09 16.12 -30.11
CA THR A 20 -20.65 15.10 -29.15
C THR A 20 -19.75 15.62 -28.02
N LEU A 21 -19.16 16.82 -28.14
CA LEU A 21 -18.28 17.38 -27.11
C LEU A 21 -18.87 18.57 -26.34
N LEU A 22 -20.04 19.08 -26.74
CA LEU A 22 -20.75 20.17 -26.05
C LEU A 22 -21.01 19.87 -24.56
N TRP A 23 -21.22 18.60 -24.20
CA TRP A 23 -21.45 18.20 -22.81
C TRP A 23 -20.27 18.52 -21.89
N ILE A 24 -19.04 18.65 -22.43
CA ILE A 24 -17.86 19.04 -21.65
C ILE A 24 -18.02 20.47 -21.12
N ALA A 25 -18.71 21.34 -21.87
CA ALA A 25 -19.04 22.70 -21.50
C ALA A 25 -20.40 22.83 -20.79
N ALA A 26 -21.12 21.73 -20.54
CA ALA A 26 -22.42 21.77 -19.86
C ALA A 26 -22.33 22.36 -18.44
N PRO A 27 -23.43 22.87 -17.88
CA PRO A 27 -23.45 23.33 -16.49
C PRO A 27 -22.92 22.28 -15.51
N VAL A 28 -22.15 22.72 -14.52
CA VAL A 28 -21.66 21.91 -13.41
C VAL A 28 -22.83 21.44 -12.55
N THR A 29 -22.85 20.15 -12.26
CA THR A 29 -23.90 19.50 -11.49
C THR A 29 -23.47 19.22 -10.04
N CYS A 30 -24.45 19.02 -9.13
CA CYS A 30 -24.17 18.66 -7.74
C CYS A 30 -23.43 17.32 -7.56
N PRO A 31 -23.73 16.25 -8.33
CA PRO A 31 -22.96 15.02 -8.30
C PRO A 31 -21.48 15.25 -8.66
N GLU A 32 -21.18 16.01 -9.72
CA GLU A 32 -19.79 16.28 -10.10
C GLU A 32 -18.99 16.97 -9.00
N ILE A 33 -19.60 17.91 -8.26
CA ILE A 33 -18.95 18.57 -7.12
C ILE A 33 -18.65 17.56 -6.01
N SER A 34 -19.61 16.66 -5.73
CA SER A 34 -19.49 15.65 -4.69
C SER A 34 -18.39 14.62 -5.03
N ASP A 35 -18.30 14.21 -6.30
CA ASP A 35 -17.32 13.26 -6.79
C ASP A 35 -15.91 13.87 -6.91
N THR A 36 -15.82 15.19 -7.05
CA THR A 36 -14.56 15.91 -7.24
C THR A 36 -14.05 16.62 -6.00
N GLU A 37 -14.59 16.32 -4.82
CA GLU A 37 -14.18 16.93 -3.56
C GLU A 37 -12.64 16.93 -3.33
N ILE A 38 -12.09 18.10 -2.95
CA ILE A 38 -10.65 18.28 -2.68
C ILE A 38 -10.31 17.75 -1.30
N PRO A 39 -9.28 16.89 -1.11
CA PRO A 39 -8.97 16.28 0.19
C PRO A 39 -8.88 17.30 1.34
N MET A 40 -9.44 16.97 2.51
CA MET A 40 -9.46 17.89 3.67
C MET A 40 -8.07 18.26 4.18
N SER A 41 -7.05 17.45 3.88
CA SER A 41 -5.64 17.71 4.20
C SER A 41 -4.93 18.63 3.19
N SER A 42 -5.60 19.00 2.10
CA SER A 42 -5.01 19.88 1.08
C SER A 42 -4.81 21.30 1.63
N ALA A 43 -3.63 21.87 1.37
CA ALA A 43 -3.29 23.22 1.79
C ALA A 43 -4.17 24.27 1.08
N ALA A 44 -4.56 25.33 1.80
CA ALA A 44 -5.28 26.48 1.23
C ALA A 44 -4.39 27.28 0.26
N GLY A 45 -5.02 28.00 -0.67
CA GLY A 45 -4.35 28.98 -1.53
C GLY A 45 -4.03 30.27 -0.78
N VAL A 46 -3.75 31.35 -1.53
CA VAL A 46 -3.51 32.69 -0.96
C VAL A 46 -4.78 33.28 -0.34
N ASP A 47 -5.94 32.88 -0.85
CA ASP A 47 -7.29 33.21 -0.38
C ASP A 47 -7.58 32.70 1.05
N GLY A 48 -6.77 31.80 1.59
CA GLY A 48 -6.93 31.25 2.95
C GLY A 48 -8.10 30.27 3.10
N VAL A 49 -8.89 30.02 2.04
CA VAL A 49 -10.01 29.09 2.07
C VAL A 49 -9.51 27.66 2.12
N SER A 50 -9.79 26.97 3.22
CA SER A 50 -9.48 25.56 3.39
C SER A 50 -10.51 24.66 2.69
N ALA A 51 -10.10 23.44 2.33
CA ALA A 51 -11.02 22.45 1.77
C ALA A 51 -12.20 22.14 2.69
N ARG A 52 -12.01 22.23 4.02
CA ARG A 52 -13.08 22.06 5.02
C ARG A 52 -14.10 23.19 4.94
N GLN A 53 -13.65 24.44 4.88
CA GLN A 53 -14.54 25.59 4.76
C GLN A 53 -15.33 25.53 3.46
N TRP A 54 -14.67 25.23 2.33
CA TRP A 54 -15.36 25.11 1.05
C TRP A 54 -16.41 23.99 1.05
N ARG A 55 -16.10 22.83 1.65
CA ARG A 55 -17.05 21.72 1.81
C ARG A 55 -18.25 22.04 2.70
N SER A 56 -18.12 23.00 3.62
CA SER A 56 -19.24 23.43 4.46
C SER A 56 -20.29 24.23 3.71
N VAL A 57 -19.93 24.79 2.54
CA VAL A 57 -20.88 25.48 1.66
C VAL A 57 -21.80 24.44 1.00
N PRO A 58 -23.13 24.63 1.03
CA PRO A 58 -24.07 23.69 0.44
C PRO A 58 -23.74 23.41 -1.04
N VAL A 59 -23.79 22.12 -1.44
CA VAL A 59 -23.38 21.68 -2.78
C VAL A 59 -24.13 22.42 -3.91
N ARG A 60 -25.41 22.75 -3.70
CA ARG A 60 -26.22 23.51 -4.66
C ARG A 60 -25.70 24.93 -4.89
N ILE A 61 -25.23 25.59 -3.83
CA ILE A 61 -24.64 26.93 -3.90
C ILE A 61 -23.30 26.89 -4.61
N ARG A 62 -22.49 25.85 -4.35
CA ARG A 62 -21.22 25.64 -5.07
C ARG A 62 -21.45 25.40 -6.57
N ALA A 63 -22.47 24.63 -6.94
CA ALA A 63 -22.85 24.43 -8.34
C ALA A 63 -23.30 25.73 -9.00
N LEU A 64 -24.16 26.50 -8.33
CA LEU A 64 -24.58 27.81 -8.82
C LEU A 64 -23.37 28.73 -9.04
N PHE A 65 -22.46 28.81 -8.06
CA PHE A 65 -21.25 29.62 -8.15
C PHE A 65 -20.39 29.22 -9.37
N TYR A 66 -20.12 27.93 -9.57
CA TYR A 66 -19.37 27.49 -10.75
C TYR A 66 -20.10 27.79 -12.06
N ASN A 67 -21.42 27.63 -12.11
CA ASN A 67 -22.19 27.93 -13.31
C ASN A 67 -22.19 29.44 -13.64
N ILE A 68 -22.20 30.31 -12.63
CA ILE A 68 -21.99 31.74 -12.82
C ILE A 68 -20.58 32.01 -13.37
N VAL A 69 -19.54 31.41 -12.79
CA VAL A 69 -18.16 31.53 -13.29
C VAL A 69 -18.04 31.09 -14.75
N LEU A 70 -18.72 30.00 -15.15
CA LEU A 70 -18.73 29.54 -16.53
C LEU A 70 -19.51 30.45 -17.47
N ALA A 71 -20.63 31.03 -17.02
CA ALA A 71 -21.40 31.99 -17.81
C ALA A 71 -20.64 33.30 -18.03
N VAL A 72 -19.91 33.76 -17.02
CA VAL A 72 -19.05 34.97 -17.08
C VAL A 72 -17.77 34.69 -17.88
N GLY A 73 -17.25 33.46 -17.82
CA GLY A 73 -16.05 33.04 -18.53
C GLY A 73 -14.74 33.33 -17.78
N GLU A 74 -14.80 33.73 -16.51
CA GLU A 74 -13.63 33.99 -15.66
C GLU A 74 -13.93 33.87 -14.17
N PHE A 75 -12.87 33.60 -13.39
CA PHE A 75 -12.92 33.69 -11.93
C PHE A 75 -12.57 35.10 -11.45
N PRO A 76 -13.03 35.50 -10.25
CA PRO A 76 -12.49 36.66 -9.54
C PRO A 76 -10.94 36.62 -9.50
N PRO A 77 -10.25 37.73 -9.81
CA PRO A 77 -8.79 37.78 -9.89
C PRO A 77 -8.08 37.28 -8.63
N GLU A 78 -8.67 37.48 -7.45
CA GLU A 78 -8.14 37.05 -6.15
C GLU A 78 -8.00 35.53 -6.06
N LEU A 79 -8.89 34.78 -6.72
CA LEU A 79 -8.85 33.32 -6.74
C LEU A 79 -7.83 32.76 -7.75
N LEU A 80 -7.38 33.59 -8.70
CA LEU A 80 -6.35 33.23 -9.69
C LEU A 80 -4.92 33.47 -9.18
N LEU A 81 -4.76 34.10 -8.01
CA LEU A 81 -3.46 34.26 -7.35
C LEU A 81 -3.08 32.98 -6.58
N SER A 82 -1.99 32.34 -7.02
CA SER A 82 -1.42 31.15 -6.37
C SER A 82 -0.23 31.50 -5.49
N ARG A 83 0.20 30.57 -4.62
CA ARG A 83 1.52 30.64 -3.97
C ARG A 83 2.40 29.50 -4.45
N THR A 84 3.61 29.80 -4.87
CA THR A 84 4.61 28.80 -5.25
C THR A 84 5.53 28.52 -4.06
N ILE A 85 5.54 27.26 -3.60
CA ILE A 85 6.47 26.76 -2.59
C ILE A 85 7.53 25.88 -3.24
N PHE A 86 8.72 25.81 -2.65
CA PHE A 86 9.85 25.05 -3.21
C PHE A 86 10.08 23.75 -2.42
N VAL A 87 9.89 22.61 -3.09
CA VAL A 87 10.13 21.28 -2.50
C VAL A 87 11.50 20.77 -2.96
N PRO A 88 12.43 20.42 -2.05
CA PRO A 88 13.76 19.94 -2.43
C PRO A 88 13.67 18.59 -3.16
N LYS A 89 14.42 18.43 -4.26
CA LYS A 89 14.52 17.16 -4.99
C LYS A 89 15.43 16.15 -4.29
N LYS A 90 16.39 16.63 -3.52
CA LYS A 90 17.36 15.83 -2.74
C LYS A 90 17.71 16.54 -1.42
N ASP A 91 18.21 15.77 -0.45
CA ASP A 91 18.75 16.35 0.77
C ASP A 91 19.94 17.26 0.45
N GLY A 92 20.05 18.39 1.15
CA GLY A 92 21.09 19.39 0.90
C GLY A 92 20.94 20.19 -0.40
N SER A 93 19.74 20.24 -0.99
CA SER A 93 19.47 21.10 -2.16
C SER A 93 19.80 22.57 -1.86
N SER A 94 20.56 23.22 -2.73
CA SER A 94 21.09 24.58 -2.55
C SER A 94 20.82 25.51 -3.72
N THR A 95 20.64 24.98 -4.94
CA THR A 95 20.39 25.79 -6.14
C THR A 95 18.92 25.71 -6.59
N PRO A 96 18.35 26.74 -7.24
CA PRO A 96 16.94 26.73 -7.69
C PRO A 96 16.57 25.51 -8.56
N ALA A 97 17.51 25.02 -9.39
CA ALA A 97 17.31 23.84 -10.23
C ALA A 97 17.09 22.54 -9.43
N GLU A 98 17.53 22.50 -8.17
CA GLU A 98 17.37 21.37 -7.26
C GLU A 98 16.05 21.40 -6.48
N PHE A 99 15.25 22.45 -6.66
CA PHE A 99 13.90 22.53 -6.11
C PHE A 99 12.85 22.26 -7.18
N ARG A 100 11.69 21.75 -6.74
CA ARG A 100 10.48 21.65 -7.54
C ARG A 100 9.52 22.75 -7.07
N PRO A 101 9.16 23.71 -7.93
CA PRO A 101 8.16 24.72 -7.60
C PRO A 101 6.77 24.07 -7.60
N ILE A 102 6.04 24.15 -6.49
CA ILE A 102 4.65 23.66 -6.39
C ILE A 102 3.73 24.85 -6.21
N SER A 103 2.85 25.06 -7.18
CA SER A 103 1.83 26.11 -7.16
C SER A 103 0.60 25.64 -6.39
N VAL A 104 0.32 26.30 -5.26
CA VAL A 104 -0.87 26.08 -4.45
C VAL A 104 -1.91 27.14 -4.79
N ALA A 105 -2.84 26.79 -5.67
CA ALA A 105 -4.00 27.62 -6.03
C ALA A 105 -5.17 27.45 -5.02
N SER A 106 -6.17 28.32 -5.12
CA SER A 106 -7.42 28.22 -4.35
C SER A 106 -8.03 26.81 -4.44
N VAL A 107 -8.60 26.32 -3.34
CA VAL A 107 -9.36 25.06 -3.34
C VAL A 107 -10.59 25.12 -4.24
N ILE A 108 -11.16 26.32 -4.42
CA ILE A 108 -12.34 26.58 -5.26
C ILE A 108 -11.96 26.36 -6.73
N VAL A 109 -10.88 27.01 -7.18
CA VAL A 109 -10.34 26.85 -8.55
C VAL A 109 -9.95 25.40 -8.83
N ARG A 110 -9.23 24.76 -7.90
CA ARG A 110 -8.79 23.36 -8.07
C ARG A 110 -9.95 22.38 -8.21
N GLN A 111 -11.08 22.61 -7.54
CA GLN A 111 -12.24 21.72 -7.69
C GLN A 111 -12.85 21.86 -9.09
N LEU A 112 -13.06 23.07 -9.61
CA LEU A 112 -13.57 23.25 -10.97
C LEU A 112 -12.60 22.67 -12.02
N HIS A 113 -11.30 22.87 -11.84
CA HIS A 113 -10.28 22.24 -12.68
C HIS A 113 -10.30 20.72 -12.63
N LYS A 114 -10.57 20.14 -11.45
CA LYS A 114 -10.74 18.69 -11.30
C LYS A 114 -11.99 18.18 -12.02
N ILE A 115 -13.10 18.95 -12.01
CA ILE A 115 -14.30 18.64 -12.80
C ILE A 115 -13.95 18.61 -14.29
N PHE A 116 -13.28 19.64 -14.81
CA PHE A 116 -12.85 19.66 -16.20
C PHE A 116 -11.88 18.54 -16.56
N ALA A 117 -10.92 18.24 -15.70
CA ALA A 117 -10.01 17.11 -15.91
C ALA A 117 -10.79 15.79 -16.04
N VAL A 118 -11.79 15.54 -15.18
CA VAL A 118 -12.64 14.34 -15.27
C VAL A 118 -13.44 14.32 -16.58
N ARG A 119 -14.04 15.45 -16.98
CA ARG A 119 -14.79 15.54 -18.25
C ARG A 119 -13.90 15.26 -19.46
N LEU A 120 -12.73 15.87 -19.53
CA LEU A 120 -11.78 15.71 -20.62
C LEU A 120 -11.19 14.29 -20.71
N VAL A 121 -10.89 13.66 -19.56
CA VAL A 121 -10.46 12.26 -19.53
C VAL A 121 -11.56 11.34 -20.07
N LYS A 122 -12.82 11.58 -19.66
CA LYS A 122 -13.98 10.81 -20.15
C LYS A 122 -14.23 11.02 -21.65
N ALA A 123 -13.89 12.18 -22.19
CA ALA A 123 -14.00 12.46 -23.63
C ALA A 123 -12.95 11.71 -24.48
N ASN A 124 -11.89 11.18 -23.87
CA ASN A 124 -10.88 10.35 -24.53
C ASN A 124 -10.24 10.99 -25.77
N LEU A 125 -9.84 12.26 -25.66
CA LEU A 125 -9.37 13.11 -26.78
C LEU A 125 -7.84 13.06 -27.02
N ILE A 126 -7.14 12.07 -26.46
CA ILE A 126 -5.68 11.95 -26.50
C ILE A 126 -5.31 10.68 -27.27
N ASP A 127 -4.19 10.71 -28.00
CA ASP A 127 -3.67 9.55 -28.74
C ASP A 127 -3.38 8.37 -27.80
N GLU A 128 -3.65 7.14 -28.28
CA GLU A 128 -3.43 5.91 -27.50
C GLU A 128 -1.97 5.68 -27.07
N ARG A 129 -1.02 6.36 -27.72
CA ARG A 129 0.41 6.33 -27.38
C ARG A 129 0.74 7.18 -26.14
N GLN A 130 -0.11 8.12 -25.75
CA GLN A 130 0.03 8.93 -24.53
C GLN A 130 -0.77 8.31 -23.41
N ARG A 131 -0.07 7.63 -22.50
CA ARG A 131 -0.71 6.76 -21.51
C ARG A 131 -0.62 7.27 -20.08
N ALA A 132 -0.36 8.57 -19.90
CA ALA A 132 -0.34 9.22 -18.58
C ALA A 132 -1.66 9.07 -17.80
N LEU A 133 -2.78 8.93 -18.53
CA LEU A 133 -4.15 8.97 -18.00
C LEU A 133 -4.74 7.60 -17.70
N HIS A 134 -4.01 6.53 -18.02
CA HIS A 134 -4.39 5.13 -17.78
C HIS A 134 -3.31 4.43 -16.93
N ASP A 135 -3.38 3.11 -16.75
CA ASP A 135 -2.26 2.32 -16.18
C ASP A 135 -1.08 2.19 -17.18
N GLY A 136 -0.76 3.29 -17.85
CA GLY A 136 0.22 3.38 -18.94
C GLY A 136 1.65 3.18 -18.51
N CYS A 137 1.92 3.29 -17.20
CA CYS A 137 3.25 3.08 -16.66
C CYS A 137 3.71 1.64 -16.90
N VAL A 138 2.83 0.68 -16.63
CA VAL A 138 3.09 -0.74 -16.88
C VAL A 138 3.11 -1.02 -18.38
N GLU A 139 2.13 -0.53 -19.14
CA GLU A 139 2.05 -0.71 -20.59
C GLU A 139 3.32 -0.27 -21.31
N ASN A 140 3.78 0.96 -21.05
CA ASN A 140 4.99 1.51 -21.68
C ASN A 140 6.24 0.73 -21.31
N THR A 141 6.36 0.33 -20.04
CA THR A 141 7.54 -0.43 -19.61
C THR A 141 7.56 -1.83 -20.21
N VAL A 142 6.43 -2.54 -20.21
CA VAL A 142 6.32 -3.88 -20.80
C VAL A 142 6.55 -3.81 -22.31
N PHE A 143 6.02 -2.80 -23.00
CA PHE A 143 6.29 -2.56 -24.41
C PHE A 143 7.80 -2.39 -24.66
N LEU A 144 8.45 -1.47 -23.95
CA LEU A 144 9.87 -1.16 -24.16
C LEU A 144 10.76 -2.38 -23.88
N ASP A 145 10.52 -3.13 -22.81
CA ASP A 145 11.26 -4.37 -22.51
C ASP A 145 11.06 -5.43 -23.62
N THR A 146 9.83 -5.56 -24.12
CA THR A 146 9.48 -6.51 -25.17
C THR A 146 10.10 -6.10 -26.51
N ALA A 147 10.07 -4.82 -26.89
CA ALA A 147 10.70 -4.30 -28.10
C ALA A 147 12.21 -4.55 -28.10
N LEU A 148 12.89 -4.26 -26.98
CA LEU A 148 14.32 -4.56 -26.80
C LEU A 148 14.61 -6.07 -26.89
N HIS A 149 13.75 -6.91 -26.32
CA HIS A 149 13.87 -8.36 -26.44
C HIS A 149 13.69 -8.84 -27.89
N VAL A 150 12.64 -8.38 -28.57
CA VAL A 150 12.29 -8.80 -29.93
C VAL A 150 13.33 -8.34 -30.94
N ALA A 151 13.88 -7.14 -30.82
CA ALA A 151 14.98 -6.67 -31.66
C ALA A 151 16.20 -7.60 -31.59
N ARG A 152 16.61 -7.99 -30.38
CA ARG A 152 17.73 -8.92 -30.17
C ARG A 152 17.42 -10.33 -30.65
N GLY A 153 16.25 -10.87 -30.30
CA GLY A 153 15.87 -12.25 -30.61
C GLY A 153 15.53 -12.48 -32.08
N SER A 154 14.99 -11.47 -32.76
CA SER A 154 14.64 -11.53 -34.19
C SER A 154 15.72 -10.96 -35.09
N LEU A 155 16.86 -10.55 -34.52
CA LEU A 155 17.96 -9.87 -35.21
C LEU A 155 17.42 -8.75 -36.11
N LYS A 156 16.69 -7.80 -35.51
CA LYS A 156 16.18 -6.60 -36.16
C LYS A 156 16.87 -5.37 -35.59
N GLU A 157 17.16 -4.41 -36.47
CA GLU A 157 17.69 -3.11 -36.07
C GLU A 157 16.63 -2.35 -35.26
N LEU A 158 17.07 -1.73 -34.17
CA LEU A 158 16.24 -0.93 -33.28
C LEU A 158 17.04 0.25 -32.76
N HIS A 159 16.48 1.44 -32.94
CA HIS A 159 16.87 2.64 -32.23
C HIS A 159 15.71 3.06 -31.34
N ALA A 160 15.97 3.24 -30.05
CA ALA A 160 15.04 3.80 -29.08
C ALA A 160 15.67 5.04 -28.44
N VAL A 161 14.99 6.18 -28.50
CA VAL A 161 15.49 7.45 -27.95
C VAL A 161 14.48 7.99 -26.94
N SER A 162 14.88 8.03 -25.67
CA SER A 162 14.13 8.69 -24.59
C SER A 162 14.50 10.16 -24.59
N LEU A 163 13.51 11.03 -24.75
CA LEU A 163 13.63 12.48 -24.78
C LEU A 163 13.19 13.07 -23.44
N ASP A 164 14.01 13.96 -22.87
CA ASP A 164 13.70 14.73 -21.66
C ASP A 164 13.33 16.16 -22.04
N VAL A 165 12.14 16.62 -21.67
CA VAL A 165 11.68 18.00 -21.97
C VAL A 165 12.27 18.98 -20.96
N SER A 166 12.95 20.01 -21.47
CA SER A 166 13.58 21.05 -20.63
C SER A 166 12.52 21.92 -19.95
N LYS A 167 12.48 21.87 -18.61
CA LYS A 167 11.58 22.68 -17.76
C LYS A 167 10.12 22.57 -18.22
N ALA A 168 9.66 21.35 -18.53
CA ALA A 168 8.37 21.03 -19.12
C ALA A 168 7.21 21.96 -18.72
N PHE A 169 6.82 21.95 -17.45
CA PHE A 169 5.64 22.70 -16.96
C PHE A 169 5.83 24.22 -17.02
N ASP A 170 7.06 24.71 -16.86
CA ASP A 170 7.36 26.14 -16.85
C ASP A 170 7.50 26.73 -18.27
N SER A 171 7.78 25.88 -19.27
CA SER A 171 8.13 26.31 -20.62
C SER A 171 6.94 26.40 -21.59
N VAL A 172 5.88 25.61 -21.38
CA VAL A 172 4.76 25.50 -22.33
C VAL A 172 4.08 26.85 -22.56
N SER A 173 3.89 27.26 -23.81
CA SER A 173 3.21 28.53 -24.11
C SER A 173 1.69 28.41 -23.93
N HIS A 174 1.03 29.49 -23.54
CA HIS A 174 -0.46 29.52 -23.49
C HIS A 174 -1.08 29.39 -24.88
N TYR A 175 -0.36 29.81 -25.93
CA TYR A 175 -0.72 29.54 -27.32
C TYR A 175 -0.76 28.04 -27.62
N ALA A 176 0.24 27.27 -27.19
CA ALA A 176 0.26 25.81 -27.38
C ALA A 176 -0.95 25.13 -26.72
N ILE A 177 -1.29 25.54 -25.49
CA ILE A 177 -2.47 25.05 -24.78
C ILE A 177 -3.74 25.34 -25.60
N ARG A 178 -3.87 26.57 -26.10
CA ARG A 178 -5.01 26.98 -26.94
C ARG A 178 -5.09 26.14 -28.22
N SER A 179 -3.96 25.96 -28.91
CA SER A 179 -3.87 25.16 -30.13
C SER A 179 -4.26 23.70 -29.88
N ALA A 180 -3.74 23.10 -28.81
CA ALA A 180 -4.04 21.73 -28.43
C ALA A 180 -5.53 21.53 -28.12
N LEU A 181 -6.16 22.45 -27.40
CA LEU A 181 -7.59 22.37 -27.09
C LEU A 181 -8.45 22.53 -28.35
N ARG A 182 -8.14 23.50 -29.22
CA ARG A 182 -8.88 23.68 -30.48
C ARG A 182 -8.72 22.51 -31.44
N GLY A 183 -7.50 21.95 -31.54
CA GLY A 183 -7.23 20.80 -32.40
C GLY A 183 -7.97 19.52 -31.98
N ARG A 184 -8.60 19.51 -30.80
CA ARG A 184 -9.43 18.40 -30.29
C ARG A 184 -10.93 18.68 -30.39
N GLY A 185 -11.35 19.77 -31.06
CA GLY A 185 -12.75 20.12 -31.26
C GLY A 185 -13.47 20.58 -29.99
N LEU A 186 -12.75 21.08 -28.97
CA LEU A 186 -13.43 21.60 -27.78
C LEU A 186 -14.23 22.87 -28.09
N PRO A 187 -15.39 23.07 -27.44
CA PRO A 187 -16.18 24.29 -27.61
C PRO A 187 -15.36 25.56 -27.32
N GLU A 188 -15.38 26.52 -28.23
CA GLU A 188 -14.53 27.72 -28.17
C GLU A 188 -14.72 28.52 -26.86
N ALA A 189 -15.94 28.60 -26.32
CA ALA A 189 -16.19 29.24 -25.03
C ALA A 189 -15.39 28.59 -23.88
N LEU A 190 -15.30 27.25 -23.88
CA LEU A 190 -14.52 26.50 -22.89
C LEU A 190 -13.02 26.68 -23.10
N VAL A 191 -12.57 26.68 -24.36
CA VAL A 191 -11.16 26.96 -24.70
C VAL A 191 -10.74 28.34 -24.19
N GLN A 192 -11.56 29.37 -24.46
CA GLN A 192 -11.29 30.73 -24.01
C GLN A 192 -11.23 30.83 -22.49
N TYR A 193 -12.19 30.22 -21.79
CA TYR A 193 -12.17 30.12 -20.34
C TYR A 193 -10.87 29.51 -19.82
N MET A 194 -10.51 28.31 -20.31
CA MET A 194 -9.31 27.60 -19.84
C MET A 194 -8.03 28.39 -20.10
N VAL A 195 -7.91 29.04 -21.25
CA VAL A 195 -6.72 29.83 -21.61
C VAL A 195 -6.63 31.10 -20.76
N ARG A 196 -7.73 31.85 -20.61
CA ARG A 196 -7.77 33.08 -19.78
C ARG A 196 -7.36 32.79 -18.34
N MET A 197 -7.73 31.63 -17.80
CA MET A 197 -7.34 31.24 -16.45
C MET A 197 -5.82 31.14 -16.24
N TYR A 198 -5.05 30.79 -17.27
CA TYR A 198 -3.59 30.78 -17.20
C TYR A 198 -3.01 32.16 -17.54
N GLU A 199 -3.54 32.86 -18.55
CA GLU A 199 -3.07 34.19 -18.98
C GLU A 199 -3.27 35.29 -17.91
N ASN A 200 -4.32 35.17 -17.10
CA ASN A 200 -4.65 36.09 -16.01
C ASN A 200 -4.14 35.58 -14.65
N SER A 201 -3.34 34.51 -14.62
CA SER A 201 -2.83 33.95 -13.38
C SER A 201 -1.63 34.71 -12.82
N GLY A 202 -1.61 34.82 -11.49
CA GLY A 202 -0.48 35.32 -10.73
C GLY A 202 0.07 34.28 -9.78
N THR A 203 1.31 34.48 -9.33
CA THR A 203 1.89 33.74 -8.21
C THR A 203 2.68 34.63 -7.28
N VAL A 204 2.70 34.29 -5.99
CA VAL A 204 3.69 34.77 -5.03
C VAL A 204 4.65 33.65 -4.67
N LEU A 205 5.94 33.94 -4.57
CA LEU A 205 6.93 32.97 -4.09
C LEU A 205 6.90 32.94 -2.57
N GLU A 206 6.80 31.76 -1.95
CA GLU A 206 6.76 31.59 -0.50
C GLU A 206 7.95 30.73 -0.03
N VAL A 207 8.79 31.30 0.83
CA VAL A 207 9.92 30.62 1.48
C VAL A 207 9.83 30.84 2.98
N GLY A 208 9.51 29.78 3.72
CA GLY A 208 9.27 29.88 5.15
C GLY A 208 8.07 30.77 5.46
N ARG A 209 8.32 31.93 6.08
CA ARG A 209 7.28 32.95 6.40
C ARG A 209 7.33 34.17 5.48
N VAL A 210 8.24 34.21 4.51
CA VAL A 210 8.45 35.35 3.61
C VAL A 210 7.74 35.10 2.28
N ARG A 211 7.08 36.14 1.75
CA ARG A 211 6.43 36.13 0.43
C ARG A 211 7.00 37.23 -0.46
N SER A 212 7.12 36.95 -1.74
CA SER A 212 7.45 37.97 -2.75
C SER A 212 6.25 38.87 -3.05
N SER A 213 6.50 39.95 -3.79
CA SER A 213 5.44 40.64 -4.53
C SER A 213 4.77 39.69 -5.54
N PRO A 214 3.51 39.93 -5.94
CA PRO A 214 2.85 39.17 -7.00
C PRO A 214 3.64 39.21 -8.31
N ILE A 215 3.75 38.05 -8.95
CA ILE A 215 4.43 37.84 -10.23
C ILE A 215 3.37 37.39 -11.24
N ARG A 216 3.31 38.07 -12.38
CA ARG A 216 2.46 37.65 -13.50
C ARG A 216 3.10 36.47 -14.22
N VAL A 217 2.31 35.43 -14.49
CA VAL A 217 2.77 34.23 -15.20
C VAL A 217 2.47 34.38 -16.69
N THR A 218 3.51 34.51 -17.52
CA THR A 218 3.37 34.74 -18.98
C THR A 218 3.44 33.46 -19.82
N ARG A 219 3.85 32.34 -19.22
CA ARG A 219 3.91 31.01 -19.82
C ARG A 219 3.91 29.95 -18.73
N GLY A 220 3.71 28.70 -19.12
CA GLY A 220 3.70 27.55 -18.25
C GLY A 220 2.32 27.21 -17.70
N VAL A 221 2.25 26.03 -17.09
CA VAL A 221 1.10 25.51 -16.35
C VAL A 221 1.43 25.38 -14.87
N ARG A 222 0.41 25.42 -14.02
CA ARG A 222 0.59 25.40 -12.55
C ARG A 222 0.93 23.99 -12.07
N GLN A 223 2.11 23.79 -11.50
CA GLN A 223 2.48 22.48 -10.96
C GLN A 223 1.74 22.19 -9.64
N GLY A 224 0.81 21.25 -9.67
CA GLY A 224 -0.07 20.90 -8.53
C GLY A 224 -1.55 21.22 -8.75
N ASP A 225 -1.89 21.78 -9.90
CA ASP A 225 -3.26 22.03 -10.34
C ASP A 225 -3.81 20.80 -11.12
N PRO A 226 -5.01 20.27 -10.79
CA PRO A 226 -5.55 19.06 -11.42
C PRO A 226 -5.66 19.09 -12.94
N LEU A 227 -5.87 20.27 -13.55
CA LEU A 227 -6.03 20.40 -15.00
C LEU A 227 -4.68 20.53 -15.74
N SER A 228 -3.65 21.10 -15.11
CA SER A 228 -2.36 21.40 -15.74
C SER A 228 -1.70 20.20 -16.39
N SER A 229 -1.64 19.06 -15.70
CA SER A 229 -0.98 17.86 -16.22
C SER A 229 -1.65 17.35 -17.50
N LEU A 230 -2.99 17.44 -17.57
CA LEU A 230 -3.75 17.00 -18.73
C LEU A 230 -3.51 17.91 -19.93
N LEU A 231 -3.55 19.23 -19.72
CA LEU A 231 -3.25 20.22 -20.77
C LEU A 231 -1.83 20.05 -21.30
N PHE A 232 -0.87 19.83 -20.41
CA PHE A 232 0.50 19.57 -20.80
C PHE A 232 0.62 18.27 -21.62
N SER A 233 -0.04 17.19 -21.18
CA SER A 233 -0.10 15.93 -21.93
C SER A 233 -0.70 16.12 -23.32
N MET A 234 -1.72 16.97 -23.48
CA MET A 234 -2.30 17.31 -24.79
C MET A 234 -1.30 18.03 -25.71
N VAL A 235 -0.43 18.88 -25.16
CA VAL A 235 0.62 19.54 -25.96
C VAL A 235 1.69 18.54 -26.41
N ILE A 236 2.12 17.61 -25.54
CA ILE A 236 3.04 16.53 -25.94
C ILE A 236 2.39 15.59 -26.97
N ASP A 237 1.09 15.38 -26.84
CA ASP A 237 0.32 14.57 -27.76
C ASP A 237 0.25 15.16 -29.17
N ASP A 238 0.28 16.49 -29.33
CA ASP A 238 0.40 17.13 -30.64
C ASP A 238 1.76 16.80 -31.31
N VAL A 239 2.85 16.75 -30.52
CA VAL A 239 4.17 16.30 -31.00
C VAL A 239 4.11 14.85 -31.51
N MET A 240 3.41 13.98 -30.78
CA MET A 240 3.26 12.57 -31.18
C MET A 240 2.43 12.39 -32.45
N ARG A 241 1.32 13.14 -32.59
CA ARG A 241 0.43 13.08 -33.75
C ARG A 241 1.10 13.54 -35.04
N ALA A 242 2.10 14.40 -34.96
CA ALA A 242 2.89 14.81 -36.11
C ALA A 242 3.91 13.77 -36.59
N LEU A 243 4.21 12.75 -35.78
CA LEU A 243 5.17 11.70 -36.15
C LEU A 243 4.63 10.86 -37.31
N LEU A 244 5.51 10.51 -38.25
CA LEU A 244 5.16 9.74 -39.44
C LEU A 244 4.90 8.26 -39.10
N ASP A 245 3.68 7.77 -39.34
CA ASP A 245 3.25 6.41 -38.97
C ASP A 245 4.00 5.28 -39.71
N HIS A 246 4.57 5.58 -40.89
CA HIS A 246 5.37 4.63 -41.66
C HIS A 246 6.82 4.51 -41.15
N ILE A 247 7.27 5.45 -40.31
CA ILE A 247 8.60 5.42 -39.68
C ILE A 247 8.43 5.00 -38.22
N GLY A 248 8.88 3.79 -37.89
CA GLY A 248 8.79 3.25 -36.55
C GLY A 248 9.67 2.02 -36.36
N PHE A 249 9.58 1.40 -35.19
CA PHE A 249 10.07 0.03 -35.02
C PHE A 249 8.97 -0.94 -35.41
N ALA A 250 9.28 -1.87 -36.32
CA ALA A 250 8.37 -2.93 -36.74
C ALA A 250 9.07 -4.29 -36.71
N ALA A 251 8.65 -5.17 -35.81
CA ALA A 251 9.14 -6.55 -35.76
C ALA A 251 8.05 -7.49 -35.21
N LYS A 252 7.70 -8.52 -36.00
CA LYS A 252 6.55 -9.41 -35.72
C LYS A 252 5.27 -8.57 -35.59
N SER A 253 4.46 -8.78 -34.55
CA SER A 253 3.27 -8.00 -34.23
C SER A 253 3.57 -6.67 -33.52
N ILE A 254 4.82 -6.39 -33.16
CA ILE A 254 5.18 -5.17 -32.42
C ILE A 254 5.48 -4.06 -33.41
N LYS A 255 4.59 -3.07 -33.48
CA LYS A 255 4.75 -1.86 -34.30
C LYS A 255 4.42 -0.61 -33.50
N THR A 256 5.39 0.28 -33.33
CA THR A 256 5.15 1.66 -32.87
C THR A 256 6.30 2.58 -33.25
N ASN A 257 6.04 3.88 -33.29
CA ASN A 257 7.04 4.92 -33.47
C ASN A 257 7.29 5.74 -32.20
N ALA A 258 6.37 5.71 -31.23
CA ALA A 258 6.48 6.48 -29.99
C ALA A 258 5.71 5.85 -28.82
N LEU A 259 6.20 6.14 -27.63
CA LEU A 259 5.48 5.98 -26.36
C LEU A 259 5.58 7.29 -25.59
N ALA A 260 4.49 7.76 -25.00
CA ALA A 260 4.53 8.87 -24.06
C ALA A 260 3.89 8.52 -22.70
N TYR A 261 4.46 9.07 -21.65
CA TYR A 261 3.86 9.12 -20.33
C TYR A 261 4.09 10.50 -19.73
N ALA A 262 3.09 11.36 -19.86
CA ALA A 262 3.16 12.78 -19.56
C ALA A 262 4.24 13.44 -20.43
N ASP A 263 5.34 13.92 -19.82
CA ASP A 263 6.50 14.52 -20.48
C ASP A 263 7.55 13.50 -20.95
N ASP A 264 7.52 12.25 -20.45
CA ASP A 264 8.46 11.21 -20.85
C ASP A 264 8.09 10.67 -22.25
N LEU A 265 8.82 11.08 -23.29
CA LEU A 265 8.62 10.64 -24.68
C LEU A 265 9.75 9.67 -25.08
N VAL A 266 9.40 8.50 -25.62
CA VAL A 266 10.35 7.53 -26.18
C VAL A 266 10.01 7.27 -27.63
N LEU A 267 10.94 7.59 -28.54
CA LEU A 267 10.81 7.35 -29.97
C LEU A 267 11.44 6.01 -30.37
N PHE A 268 10.91 5.38 -31.40
CA PHE A 268 11.36 4.08 -31.92
C PHE A 268 11.53 4.12 -33.44
N ALA A 269 12.63 3.55 -33.95
CA ALA A 269 12.83 3.38 -35.39
C ALA A 269 13.61 2.09 -35.70
N SER A 270 13.29 1.47 -36.84
CA SER A 270 14.03 0.34 -37.40
C SER A 270 15.25 0.75 -38.24
N SER A 271 15.52 2.04 -38.39
CA SER A 271 16.71 2.55 -39.08
C SER A 271 17.22 3.85 -38.48
N LYS A 272 18.53 4.10 -38.60
CA LYS A 272 19.15 5.37 -38.17
C LYS A 272 18.56 6.60 -38.88
N SER A 273 18.27 6.50 -40.19
CA SER A 273 17.66 7.59 -40.95
C SER A 273 16.23 7.87 -40.49
N GLY A 274 15.44 6.82 -40.23
CA GLY A 274 14.10 6.94 -39.67
C GLY A 274 14.10 7.65 -38.33
N MET A 275 15.01 7.27 -37.42
CA MET A 275 15.13 7.95 -36.12
C MET A 275 15.49 9.43 -36.28
N LYS A 276 16.41 9.79 -37.17
CA LYS A 276 16.75 11.20 -37.43
C LYS A 276 15.54 11.99 -37.93
N SER A 277 14.72 11.41 -38.81
CA SER A 277 13.48 12.05 -39.28
C SER A 277 12.49 12.27 -38.14
N LEU A 278 12.29 11.27 -37.27
CA LEU A 278 11.40 11.39 -36.12
C LEU A 278 11.88 12.45 -35.11
N LEU A 279 13.19 12.49 -34.84
CA LEU A 279 13.78 13.50 -33.94
C LEU A 279 13.59 14.91 -34.49
N ARG A 280 13.84 15.13 -35.79
CA ARG A 280 13.63 16.43 -36.44
C ARG A 280 12.18 16.90 -36.31
N ILE A 281 11.22 16.04 -36.62
CA ILE A 281 9.79 16.36 -36.51
C ILE A 281 9.44 16.68 -35.05
N ALA A 282 9.91 15.85 -34.11
CA ALA A 282 9.65 16.08 -32.70
C ALA A 282 10.19 17.43 -32.22
N GLU A 283 11.40 17.83 -32.64
CA GLU A 283 11.99 19.13 -32.32
C GLU A 283 11.22 20.29 -32.94
N GLU A 284 10.82 20.19 -34.21
CA GLU A 284 10.05 21.21 -34.91
C GLU A 284 8.69 21.46 -34.24
N GLU A 285 7.95 20.40 -33.90
CA GLU A 285 6.66 20.53 -33.22
C GLU A 285 6.78 20.97 -31.75
N ALA A 286 7.78 20.48 -31.03
CA ALA A 286 8.07 20.94 -29.68
C ALA A 286 8.39 22.44 -29.67
N ALA A 287 9.18 22.91 -30.63
CA ALA A 287 9.55 24.33 -30.75
C ALA A 287 8.32 25.23 -30.98
N LYS A 288 7.37 24.82 -31.83
CA LYS A 288 6.09 25.55 -32.02
C LYS A 288 5.32 25.71 -30.71
N SER A 289 5.48 24.77 -29.79
CA SER A 289 4.81 24.77 -28.48
C SER A 289 5.57 25.55 -27.39
N GLY A 290 6.78 26.06 -27.70
CA GLY A 290 7.68 26.68 -26.73
C GLY A 290 8.48 25.66 -25.90
N LEU A 291 8.49 24.40 -26.31
CA LEU A 291 9.22 23.30 -25.66
C LEU A 291 10.55 23.04 -26.37
N SER A 292 11.48 22.44 -25.65
CA SER A 292 12.77 21.99 -26.18
C SER A 292 13.23 20.74 -25.44
N PHE A 293 13.96 19.86 -26.12
CA PHE A 293 14.50 18.65 -25.51
C PHE A 293 15.92 18.89 -24.96
N ASN A 294 16.27 18.20 -23.89
CA ASN A 294 17.58 18.26 -23.24
C ASN A 294 18.47 17.10 -23.70
N PRO A 295 19.53 17.32 -24.50
CA PRO A 295 20.39 16.24 -25.02
C PRO A 295 21.13 15.50 -23.90
N SER A 296 21.59 16.22 -22.88
CA SER A 296 22.36 15.65 -21.76
C SER A 296 21.55 14.72 -20.84
N LYS A 297 20.23 14.92 -20.81
CA LYS A 297 19.31 14.06 -20.06
C LYS A 297 18.62 13.02 -20.93
N SER A 298 18.53 13.27 -22.23
CA SER A 298 18.02 12.33 -23.22
C SER A 298 18.99 11.15 -23.40
N GLN A 299 18.44 9.98 -23.72
CA GLN A 299 19.19 8.72 -23.74
C GLN A 299 18.82 7.91 -24.98
N ALA A 300 19.82 7.37 -25.67
CA ALA A 300 19.63 6.55 -26.86
C ALA A 300 20.11 5.11 -26.65
N ILE A 301 19.34 4.14 -27.13
CA ILE A 301 19.71 2.72 -27.25
C ILE A 301 19.68 2.35 -28.73
N SER A 302 20.80 1.89 -29.27
CA SER A 302 20.92 1.46 -30.66
C SER A 302 21.40 0.01 -30.74
N ILE A 303 20.55 -0.88 -31.26
CA ILE A 303 20.84 -2.29 -31.51
C ILE A 303 20.96 -2.50 -33.02
N MET A 304 22.14 -2.88 -33.47
CA MET A 304 22.44 -3.17 -34.88
C MET A 304 22.68 -4.66 -35.09
N ILE A 305 22.51 -5.12 -36.32
CA ILE A 305 22.77 -6.52 -36.70
C ILE A 305 24.18 -6.64 -37.28
N ALA A 306 24.97 -7.57 -36.75
CA ALA A 306 26.19 -8.03 -37.40
C ALA A 306 25.84 -9.21 -38.33
N GLY A 307 25.31 -8.87 -39.52
CA GLY A 307 24.66 -9.82 -40.44
C GLY A 307 25.46 -11.07 -40.78
N LYS A 308 26.79 -10.95 -40.93
CA LYS A 308 27.67 -12.08 -41.23
C LYS A 308 27.80 -13.11 -40.10
N VAL A 309 27.50 -12.72 -38.86
CA VAL A 309 27.77 -13.55 -37.66
C VAL A 309 26.47 -13.98 -36.95
N LYS A 310 25.29 -13.63 -37.48
CA LYS A 310 23.97 -13.83 -36.83
C LYS A 310 23.95 -13.33 -35.37
N LYS A 311 24.66 -12.25 -35.09
CA LYS A 311 24.76 -11.60 -33.78
C LYS A 311 24.21 -10.18 -33.86
N TYR A 312 23.80 -9.64 -32.72
CA TYR A 312 23.52 -8.22 -32.57
C TYR A 312 24.70 -7.52 -31.89
N LYS A 313 24.84 -6.21 -32.13
CA LYS A 313 25.77 -5.31 -31.44
C LYS A 313 25.01 -4.13 -30.86
N VAL A 314 25.39 -3.69 -29.67
CA VAL A 314 24.90 -2.44 -29.07
C VAL A 314 25.92 -1.37 -29.42
N LEU A 315 25.47 -0.26 -30.02
CA LEU A 315 26.36 0.85 -30.31
C LEU A 315 26.63 1.66 -29.03
N THR A 316 27.88 2.05 -28.83
CA THR A 316 28.35 2.85 -27.69
C THR A 316 28.60 4.30 -28.06
N GLU A 317 28.99 4.57 -29.31
CA GLU A 317 29.28 5.92 -29.78
C GLU A 317 27.99 6.73 -29.99
N PRO A 318 27.97 8.05 -29.74
CA PRO A 318 26.83 8.92 -30.01
C PRO A 318 26.30 8.73 -31.45
N GLN A 319 25.02 8.37 -31.58
CA GLN A 319 24.39 8.10 -32.88
C GLN A 319 23.51 9.24 -33.39
N PHE A 320 23.01 10.06 -32.46
CA PHE A 320 21.95 11.02 -32.68
C PHE A 320 22.26 12.35 -32.00
N THR A 321 21.75 13.42 -32.59
CA THR A 321 21.92 14.80 -32.13
C THR A 321 20.55 15.46 -32.12
N LEU A 322 20.31 16.29 -31.12
CA LEU A 322 19.28 17.32 -31.13
C LEU A 322 19.94 18.65 -31.53
N ASN A 323 19.14 19.68 -31.81
CA ASN A 323 19.61 21.02 -32.17
C ASN A 323 20.58 21.61 -31.12
N SER A 324 20.42 21.23 -29.85
CA SER A 324 21.23 21.71 -28.72
C SER A 324 22.42 20.83 -28.36
N GLY A 325 22.67 19.72 -29.09
CA GLY A 325 23.85 18.87 -28.89
C GLY A 325 23.63 17.37 -29.08
N PRO A 326 24.68 16.55 -28.90
CA PRO A 326 24.61 15.09 -29.03
C PRO A 326 23.79 14.46 -27.89
N ILE A 327 23.02 13.43 -28.23
CA ILE A 327 22.29 12.60 -27.25
C ILE A 327 23.23 11.56 -26.67
N ASN A 328 23.14 11.30 -25.37
CA ASN A 328 23.92 10.26 -24.72
C ASN A 328 23.53 8.86 -25.25
N GLN A 329 24.49 8.13 -25.82
CA GLN A 329 24.29 6.75 -26.29
C GLN A 329 24.67 5.76 -25.18
N LEU A 330 23.72 4.92 -24.78
CA LEU A 330 23.96 3.92 -23.74
C LEU A 330 24.71 2.71 -24.28
N GLY A 331 25.77 2.34 -23.57
CA GLY A 331 26.49 1.08 -23.74
C GLY A 331 25.76 -0.14 -23.19
N SER A 332 26.34 -1.32 -23.39
CA SER A 332 25.67 -2.61 -23.08
C SER A 332 25.38 -2.88 -21.59
N THR A 333 26.09 -2.20 -20.70
CA THR A 333 25.98 -2.31 -19.23
C THR A 333 25.34 -1.07 -18.59
N GLU A 334 25.19 0.00 -19.36
CA GLU A 334 24.60 1.24 -18.88
C GLU A 334 23.08 1.16 -18.91
N ALA A 335 22.45 1.95 -18.06
CA ALA A 335 21.00 1.99 -17.95
C ALA A 335 20.54 3.39 -17.61
N PHE A 336 19.37 3.76 -18.12
CA PHE A 336 18.68 5.00 -17.77
C PHE A 336 17.43 4.71 -16.94
N ARG A 337 16.94 5.74 -16.24
CA ARG A 337 15.69 5.65 -15.48
C ARG A 337 14.51 5.98 -16.39
N TYR A 338 13.55 5.07 -16.48
CA TYR A 338 12.27 5.27 -17.15
C TYR A 338 11.16 4.74 -16.26
N LEU A 339 10.19 5.59 -15.90
CA LEU A 339 9.01 5.21 -15.11
C LEU A 339 9.33 4.42 -13.83
N GLY A 340 10.42 4.83 -13.15
CA GLY A 340 10.90 4.23 -11.91
C GLY A 340 11.79 2.99 -12.07
N LEU A 341 12.06 2.56 -13.30
CA LEU A 341 12.84 1.36 -13.63
C LEU A 341 14.14 1.72 -14.33
N SER A 342 15.17 0.91 -14.11
CA SER A 342 16.44 1.05 -14.82
C SER A 342 16.41 0.20 -16.08
N ILE A 343 16.45 0.82 -17.24
CA ILE A 343 16.37 0.15 -18.55
C ILE A 343 17.73 0.21 -19.23
N SER A 344 18.20 -0.96 -19.64
CA SER A 344 19.44 -1.13 -20.40
C SER A 344 19.12 -1.68 -21.79
N PRO A 345 20.08 -1.72 -22.73
CA PRO A 345 19.92 -2.45 -23.99
C PRO A 345 19.57 -3.93 -23.79
N ARG A 346 19.82 -4.48 -22.59
CA ARG A 346 19.45 -5.86 -22.24
C ARG A 346 18.01 -6.02 -21.73
N GLY A 347 17.25 -4.93 -21.58
CA GLY A 347 15.94 -4.89 -20.94
C GLY A 347 16.01 -4.29 -19.53
N ILE A 348 14.96 -4.54 -18.74
CA ILE A 348 14.83 -4.01 -17.38
C ILE A 348 15.85 -4.65 -16.44
N ALA A 349 16.61 -3.81 -15.73
CA ALA A 349 17.61 -4.26 -14.76
C ALA A 349 16.96 -4.87 -13.51
N LYS A 350 17.54 -5.99 -13.06
CA LYS A 350 17.10 -6.70 -11.85
C LYS A 350 17.53 -5.95 -10.60
N PRO A 351 16.70 -5.92 -9.54
CA PRO A 351 17.06 -5.31 -8.27
C PRO A 351 18.07 -6.19 -7.53
N THR A 352 19.36 -5.84 -7.60
CA THR A 352 20.41 -6.54 -6.85
C THR A 352 20.79 -5.74 -5.61
N GLY A 353 20.83 -6.38 -4.43
CA GLY A 353 21.37 -5.81 -3.18
C GLY A 353 20.53 -4.74 -2.47
N TYR A 354 19.60 -4.08 -3.16
CA TYR A 354 18.86 -2.91 -2.65
C TYR A 354 18.11 -3.14 -1.33
N ILE A 355 17.49 -4.30 -1.14
CA ILE A 355 16.74 -4.57 0.09
C ILE A 355 17.65 -4.66 1.33
N MET A 356 18.91 -5.08 1.17
CA MET A 356 19.83 -5.22 2.29
C MET A 356 20.25 -3.87 2.87
N SER A 357 20.59 -2.90 2.02
CA SER A 357 20.96 -1.55 2.46
C SER A 357 19.79 -0.86 3.16
N GLU A 358 18.59 -1.02 2.64
CA GLU A 358 17.38 -0.46 3.25
C GLU A 358 17.02 -1.12 4.58
N LEU A 359 17.15 -2.45 4.68
CA LEU A 359 16.97 -3.16 5.95
C LEU A 359 18.02 -2.76 6.98
N ALA A 360 19.28 -2.57 6.57
CA ALA A 360 20.34 -2.09 7.45
C ALA A 360 20.00 -0.70 8.00
N ARG A 361 19.56 0.23 7.14
CA ARG A 361 19.13 1.58 7.52
C ARG A 361 17.95 1.58 8.51
N ILE A 362 16.95 0.72 8.31
CA ILE A 362 15.84 0.57 9.26
C ILE A 362 16.33 -0.02 10.59
N THR A 363 17.31 -0.92 10.54
CA THR A 363 17.87 -1.60 11.72
C THR A 363 18.70 -0.65 12.58
N THR A 364 19.47 0.25 11.98
CA THR A 364 20.30 1.22 12.71
C THR A 364 19.51 2.44 13.19
N ALA A 365 18.37 2.75 12.56
CA ALA A 365 17.53 3.87 12.97
C ALA A 365 17.02 3.72 14.43
N PRO A 366 16.90 4.83 15.19
CA PRO A 366 16.43 4.86 16.58
C PRO A 366 14.89 4.69 16.66
N LEU A 367 14.41 3.55 16.18
CA LEU A 367 13.01 3.21 16.05
C LEU A 367 12.64 2.02 16.94
N ARG A 368 11.44 2.06 17.52
CA ARG A 368 10.88 0.90 18.25
C ARG A 368 10.61 -0.26 17.29
N PRO A 369 10.67 -1.53 17.74
CA PRO A 369 10.45 -2.69 16.87
C PRO A 369 9.15 -2.65 16.06
N GLN A 370 8.04 -2.19 16.66
CA GLN A 370 6.76 -2.04 15.97
C GLN A 370 6.78 -0.98 14.86
N GLN A 371 7.58 0.09 15.01
CA GLN A 371 7.76 1.11 13.97
C GLN A 371 8.55 0.54 12.80
N ARG A 372 9.62 -0.24 13.08
CA ARG A 372 10.41 -0.95 12.06
C ARG A 372 9.54 -1.89 11.23
N LEU A 373 8.67 -2.67 11.88
CA LEU A 373 7.70 -3.54 11.19
C LEU A 373 6.71 -2.75 10.32
N LYS A 374 6.19 -1.62 10.83
CA LYS A 374 5.27 -0.77 10.05
C LYS A 374 5.95 -0.21 8.80
N ILE A 375 7.18 0.29 8.92
CA ILE A 375 7.98 0.76 7.77
C ILE A 375 8.20 -0.37 6.77
N LEU A 376 8.59 -1.56 7.26
CA LEU A 376 8.82 -2.73 6.43
C LEU A 376 7.58 -3.12 5.60
N ARG A 377 6.43 -3.27 6.26
CA ARG A 377 5.18 -3.76 5.63
C ARG A 377 4.51 -2.73 4.73
N CYS A 378 4.47 -1.47 5.17
CA CYS A 378 3.68 -0.43 4.51
C CYS A 378 4.47 0.39 3.48
N PHE A 379 5.81 0.41 3.56
CA PHE A 379 6.63 1.28 2.72
C PHE A 379 7.74 0.52 1.99
N LEU A 380 8.62 -0.18 2.72
CA LEU A 380 9.81 -0.78 2.10
C LEU A 380 9.44 -1.88 1.11
N ILE A 381 8.67 -2.89 1.53
CA ILE A 381 8.29 -4.02 0.66
C ILE A 381 7.43 -3.52 -0.53
N PRO A 382 6.35 -2.73 -0.32
CA PRO A 382 5.52 -2.26 -1.43
C PRO A 382 6.28 -1.46 -2.48
N ARG A 383 7.27 -0.64 -2.09
CA ARG A 383 8.09 0.14 -3.02
C ARG A 383 8.87 -0.73 -4.01
N LEU A 384 9.15 -2.00 -3.67
CA LEU A 384 9.89 -2.91 -4.54
C LEU A 384 9.03 -3.62 -5.58
N TYR A 385 7.70 -3.66 -5.40
CA TYR A 385 6.83 -4.46 -6.26
C TYR A 385 6.88 -4.03 -7.72
N HIS A 386 6.89 -2.73 -8.00
CA HIS A 386 6.93 -2.24 -9.36
C HIS A 386 8.12 -2.81 -10.14
N GLN A 387 9.32 -2.76 -9.55
CA GLN A 387 10.52 -3.31 -10.16
C GLN A 387 10.53 -4.84 -10.17
N LEU A 388 10.13 -5.50 -9.10
CA LEU A 388 10.19 -6.97 -9.00
C LEU A 388 9.26 -7.68 -9.97
N VAL A 389 8.07 -7.11 -10.22
CA VAL A 389 7.09 -7.64 -11.19
C VAL A 389 7.66 -7.52 -12.61
N LEU A 390 8.23 -6.37 -12.97
CA LEU A 390 8.59 -6.07 -14.36
C LEU A 390 9.99 -6.54 -14.76
N SER A 391 10.93 -6.69 -13.82
CA SER A 391 12.32 -7.11 -14.08
C SER A 391 12.55 -8.62 -14.27
N ARG A 392 11.48 -9.43 -14.39
CA ARG A 392 11.55 -10.90 -14.52
C ARG A 392 12.48 -11.56 -13.48
N THR A 393 12.28 -11.17 -12.22
CA THR A 393 13.10 -11.66 -11.09
C THR A 393 12.88 -13.16 -10.84
N THR A 394 13.95 -13.91 -10.62
CA THR A 394 13.85 -15.37 -10.43
C THR A 394 13.38 -15.75 -9.03
N MET A 395 12.77 -16.93 -8.89
CA MET A 395 12.29 -17.42 -7.60
C MET A 395 13.41 -17.56 -6.55
N ARG A 396 14.64 -17.88 -7.00
CA ARG A 396 15.82 -17.93 -6.13
C ARG A 396 16.10 -16.59 -5.46
N VAL A 397 16.00 -15.50 -6.22
CA VAL A 397 16.20 -14.13 -5.72
C VAL A 397 15.07 -13.74 -4.78
N LEU A 398 13.80 -13.97 -5.14
CA LEU A 398 12.65 -13.66 -4.29
C LEU A 398 12.75 -14.36 -2.91
N LYS A 399 13.08 -15.65 -2.91
CA LYS A 399 13.31 -16.42 -1.67
C LYS A 399 14.49 -15.91 -0.86
N ALA A 400 15.56 -15.45 -1.52
CA ALA A 400 16.71 -14.84 -0.84
C ALA A 400 16.32 -13.51 -0.17
N MET A 401 15.52 -12.68 -0.83
CA MET A 401 14.99 -11.43 -0.26
C MET A 401 14.08 -11.73 0.94
N ASP A 402 13.18 -12.71 0.83
CA ASP A 402 12.34 -13.16 1.96
C ASP A 402 13.19 -13.64 3.13
N LYS A 403 14.29 -14.37 2.87
CA LYS A 403 15.24 -14.78 3.91
C LYS A 403 15.88 -13.58 4.58
N GLN A 404 16.35 -12.59 3.84
CA GLN A 404 16.97 -11.37 4.37
C GLN A 404 16.00 -10.58 5.26
N VAL A 405 14.75 -10.39 4.81
CA VAL A 405 13.70 -9.76 5.61
C VAL A 405 13.47 -10.51 6.93
N ARG A 406 13.36 -11.85 6.87
CA ARG A 406 13.19 -12.65 8.10
C ARG A 406 14.39 -12.57 9.03
N VAL A 407 15.62 -12.47 8.53
CA VAL A 407 16.80 -12.26 9.38
C VAL A 407 16.68 -10.93 10.13
N ALA A 408 16.39 -9.82 9.43
CA ALA A 408 16.24 -8.52 10.08
C ALA A 408 15.11 -8.52 11.13
N VAL A 409 13.96 -9.10 10.81
CA VAL A 409 12.81 -9.19 11.73
C VAL A 409 13.13 -10.06 12.95
N ARG A 410 13.86 -11.17 12.78
CA ARG A 410 14.34 -11.97 13.92
C ARG A 410 15.22 -11.14 14.85
N THR A 411 16.09 -10.30 14.32
CA THR A 411 16.92 -9.39 15.11
C THR A 411 16.07 -8.35 15.84
N TRP A 412 15.08 -7.73 15.19
CA TRP A 412 14.25 -6.69 15.80
C TRP A 412 13.33 -7.22 16.91
N LEU A 413 12.87 -8.46 16.79
CA LEU A 413 11.91 -9.09 17.70
C LEU A 413 12.53 -10.18 18.60
N TYR A 414 13.85 -10.39 18.52
CA TYR A 414 14.57 -11.46 19.22
C TYR A 414 13.92 -12.84 19.04
N LEU A 415 13.52 -13.15 17.79
CA LEU A 415 12.83 -14.40 17.47
C LEU A 415 13.83 -15.53 17.16
N PRO A 416 13.57 -16.76 17.62
CA PRO A 416 14.40 -17.93 17.32
C PRO A 416 14.54 -18.26 15.83
N LYS A 417 15.62 -18.97 15.47
CA LYS A 417 15.89 -19.38 14.07
C LYS A 417 14.80 -20.32 13.52
N ASP A 418 14.24 -21.16 14.36
CA ASP A 418 13.17 -22.14 14.08
C ASP A 418 11.75 -21.54 14.06
N THR A 419 11.61 -20.21 14.23
CA THR A 419 10.30 -19.53 14.12
C THR A 419 9.59 -19.91 12.80
N PRO A 420 8.32 -20.37 12.85
CA PRO A 420 7.60 -20.83 11.66
C PRO A 420 7.49 -19.74 10.59
N LEU A 421 7.68 -20.12 9.32
CA LEU A 421 7.54 -19.17 8.21
C LEU A 421 6.13 -18.57 8.13
N GLY A 422 5.11 -19.35 8.48
CA GLY A 422 3.72 -18.87 8.58
C GLY A 422 3.58 -17.68 9.53
N TYR A 423 4.40 -17.58 10.58
CA TYR A 423 4.30 -16.46 11.52
C TYR A 423 4.71 -15.12 10.89
N PHE A 424 5.72 -15.12 10.03
CA PHE A 424 6.14 -13.89 9.34
C PHE A 424 5.07 -13.44 8.34
N HIS A 425 4.52 -14.39 7.59
CA HIS A 425 3.78 -14.10 6.35
C HIS A 425 2.26 -14.14 6.48
N ALA A 426 1.70 -14.87 7.46
CA ALA A 426 0.27 -14.85 7.72
C ALA A 426 -0.17 -13.43 8.12
N SER A 427 -1.42 -13.08 7.80
CA SER A 427 -1.96 -11.76 8.13
C SER A 427 -1.91 -11.52 9.65
N CYS A 428 -1.92 -10.24 10.05
CA CYS A 428 -2.01 -9.93 11.48
C CYS A 428 -3.29 -10.53 12.10
N ILE A 429 -4.41 -10.48 11.38
CA ILE A 429 -5.70 -11.01 11.83
C ILE A 429 -5.61 -12.51 12.12
N ASP A 430 -4.92 -13.28 11.26
CA ASP A 430 -4.69 -14.73 11.43
C ASP A 430 -3.65 -15.09 12.51
N GLY A 431 -3.10 -14.08 13.20
CA GLY A 431 -2.12 -14.25 14.28
C GLY A 431 -0.65 -14.13 13.85
N GLY A 432 -0.37 -13.82 12.58
CA GLY A 432 0.98 -13.58 12.06
C GLY A 432 1.46 -12.12 12.22
N LEU A 433 2.58 -11.81 11.57
CA LEU A 433 3.17 -10.46 11.51
C LEU A 433 2.70 -9.64 10.30
N GLY A 434 2.05 -10.27 9.32
CA GLY A 434 1.54 -9.64 8.11
C GLY A 434 2.61 -9.14 7.15
N ILE A 435 3.80 -9.76 7.13
CA ILE A 435 4.90 -9.39 6.22
C ILE A 435 4.69 -10.11 4.88
N PRO A 436 4.37 -9.41 3.79
CA PRO A 436 4.14 -10.07 2.50
C PRO A 436 5.39 -10.86 2.05
N ALA A 437 5.22 -12.11 1.65
CA ALA A 437 6.31 -12.91 1.10
C ALA A 437 6.49 -12.60 -0.39
N PHE A 438 7.69 -12.22 -0.81
CA PHE A 438 8.01 -11.97 -2.22
C PHE A 438 7.74 -13.21 -3.08
N GLU A 439 8.07 -14.41 -2.59
CA GLU A 439 7.90 -15.68 -3.32
C GLU A 439 6.46 -16.02 -3.70
N THR A 440 5.47 -15.42 -3.03
CA THR A 440 4.04 -15.58 -3.37
C THR A 440 3.41 -14.30 -3.89
N THR A 441 3.84 -13.14 -3.39
CA THR A 441 3.23 -11.85 -3.75
C THR A 441 3.65 -11.39 -5.14
N VAL A 442 4.93 -11.49 -5.50
CA VAL A 442 5.42 -11.01 -6.80
C VAL A 442 4.82 -11.81 -7.97
N PRO A 443 4.82 -13.17 -7.97
CA PRO A 443 4.11 -13.93 -9.00
C PRO A 443 2.61 -13.62 -9.07
N GLY A 444 1.96 -13.40 -7.92
CA GLY A 444 0.55 -13.00 -7.86
C GLY A 444 0.29 -11.68 -8.55
N LEU A 445 1.12 -10.67 -8.26
CA LEU A 445 1.05 -9.35 -8.89
C LEU A 445 1.38 -9.38 -10.39
N ILE A 446 2.27 -10.26 -10.84
CA ILE A 446 2.51 -10.48 -12.28
C ILE A 446 1.21 -10.98 -12.93
N PHE A 447 0.55 -11.97 -12.35
CA PHE A 447 -0.70 -12.49 -12.90
C PHE A 447 -1.80 -11.43 -12.93
N GLU A 448 -2.01 -10.72 -11.82
CA GLU A 448 -3.01 -9.65 -11.71
C GLU A 448 -2.76 -8.50 -12.71
N ARG A 449 -1.50 -8.05 -12.84
CA ARG A 449 -1.14 -6.96 -13.77
C ARG A 449 -1.26 -7.37 -15.23
N PHE A 450 -0.72 -8.52 -15.61
CA PHE A 450 -0.78 -8.95 -17.01
C PHE A 450 -2.21 -9.33 -17.45
N ALA A 451 -3.07 -9.79 -16.53
CA ALA A 451 -4.49 -9.93 -16.82
C ALA A 451 -5.17 -8.57 -17.10
N SER A 452 -4.79 -7.51 -16.37
CA SER A 452 -5.28 -6.16 -16.70
C SER A 452 -4.78 -5.68 -18.06
N LEU A 453 -3.56 -6.04 -18.47
CA LEU A 453 -3.01 -5.62 -19.77
C LEU A 453 -3.67 -6.34 -20.96
N THR A 454 -4.19 -7.56 -20.78
CA THR A 454 -4.98 -8.23 -21.84
C THR A 454 -6.28 -7.49 -22.14
N GLU A 455 -6.79 -6.71 -21.19
CA GLU A 455 -7.98 -5.87 -21.32
C GLU A 455 -7.65 -4.43 -21.78
N SER A 456 -6.38 -4.13 -22.10
CA SER A 456 -5.96 -2.81 -22.59
C SER A 456 -6.73 -2.44 -23.86
N THR A 457 -7.07 -1.17 -24.02
CA THR A 457 -7.75 -0.65 -25.21
C THR A 457 -6.84 -0.68 -26.45
N SER A 458 -5.53 -0.54 -26.26
CA SER A 458 -4.55 -0.48 -27.35
C SER A 458 -4.25 -1.87 -27.93
N PRO A 459 -4.49 -2.13 -29.24
CA PRO A 459 -4.19 -3.40 -29.88
C PRO A 459 -2.72 -3.80 -29.76
N VAL A 460 -1.83 -2.81 -29.87
CA VAL A 460 -0.38 -3.00 -29.78
C VAL A 460 0.05 -3.54 -28.41
N ILE A 461 -0.62 -3.12 -27.33
CA ILE A 461 -0.34 -3.64 -25.98
C ILE A 461 -0.82 -5.08 -25.84
N ARG A 462 -2.00 -5.42 -26.37
CA ARG A 462 -2.50 -6.80 -26.37
C ARG A 462 -1.53 -7.72 -27.12
N ASP A 463 -1.05 -7.31 -28.29
CA ASP A 463 -0.03 -8.05 -29.05
C ASP A 463 1.29 -8.23 -28.29
N VAL A 464 1.71 -7.22 -27.52
CA VAL A 464 2.89 -7.30 -26.67
C VAL A 464 2.68 -8.33 -25.54
N VAL A 465 1.51 -8.34 -24.90
CA VAL A 465 1.19 -9.29 -23.83
C VAL A 465 1.15 -10.72 -24.33
N ASP A 466 0.58 -10.94 -25.52
CA ASP A 466 0.46 -12.25 -26.16
C ASP A 466 1.78 -12.76 -26.77
N HIS A 467 2.80 -11.90 -26.89
CA HIS A 467 4.10 -12.32 -27.37
C HIS A 467 4.70 -13.43 -26.46
N PRO A 468 5.32 -14.51 -27.01
CA PRO A 468 5.84 -15.65 -26.23
C PRO A 468 6.79 -15.27 -25.09
N TYR A 469 7.49 -14.15 -25.23
CA TYR A 469 8.32 -13.56 -24.17
C TYR A 469 7.50 -13.28 -22.91
N ASN A 470 6.33 -12.67 -23.00
CA ASN A 470 5.49 -12.32 -21.85
C ASN A 470 4.60 -13.50 -21.40
N VAL A 471 4.06 -14.27 -22.34
CA VAL A 471 3.32 -15.52 -22.03
C VAL A 471 4.16 -16.48 -21.18
N SER A 472 5.46 -16.60 -21.45
CA SER A 472 6.36 -17.43 -20.63
C SER A 472 6.52 -16.90 -19.19
N LEU A 473 6.46 -15.57 -18.97
CA LEU A 473 6.48 -14.97 -17.64
C LEU A 473 5.19 -15.27 -16.88
N ILE A 474 4.04 -15.13 -17.53
CA ILE A 474 2.73 -15.44 -16.96
C ILE A 474 2.66 -16.93 -16.58
N ARG A 475 3.09 -17.81 -17.48
CA ARG A 475 3.17 -19.26 -17.24
C ARG A 475 4.08 -19.60 -16.06
N TRP A 476 5.26 -18.98 -16.01
CA TRP A 476 6.17 -19.12 -14.88
C TRP A 476 5.52 -18.67 -13.58
N ALA A 477 4.86 -17.50 -13.56
CA ALA A 477 4.21 -16.98 -12.36
C ALA A 477 3.11 -17.93 -11.85
N ARG A 478 2.27 -18.44 -12.76
CA ARG A 478 1.26 -19.45 -12.43
C ARG A 478 1.89 -20.72 -11.85
N ALA A 479 2.92 -21.27 -12.50
CA ALA A 479 3.63 -22.45 -12.02
C ALA A 479 4.23 -22.24 -10.62
N MET A 480 4.78 -21.05 -10.36
CA MET A 480 5.33 -20.69 -9.06
C MET A 480 4.27 -20.59 -7.95
N LEU A 481 3.00 -20.32 -8.29
CA LEU A 481 1.87 -20.23 -7.36
C LEU A 481 1.12 -21.54 -7.16
N THR A 482 1.35 -22.56 -7.99
CA THR A 482 0.74 -23.87 -7.82
C THR A 482 1.36 -24.61 -6.63
N ARG A 483 0.51 -25.05 -5.70
CA ARG A 483 0.88 -25.84 -4.52
C ARG A 483 -0.11 -26.99 -4.39
N ASN A 484 0.37 -28.24 -4.36
CA ASN A 484 -0.45 -29.44 -4.24
C ASN A 484 -1.64 -29.45 -5.21
N GLY A 485 -1.41 -29.09 -6.48
CA GLY A 485 -2.43 -29.01 -7.52
C GLY A 485 -3.35 -27.77 -7.47
N LYS A 486 -3.30 -26.93 -6.43
CA LYS A 486 -4.11 -25.70 -6.32
C LYS A 486 -3.27 -24.45 -6.61
N ALA A 487 -3.76 -23.59 -7.51
CA ALA A 487 -3.09 -22.34 -7.86
C ALA A 487 -3.50 -21.19 -6.92
N LEU A 488 -2.53 -20.54 -6.27
CA LEU A 488 -2.75 -19.43 -5.33
C LEU A 488 -2.86 -18.07 -6.05
N LEU A 489 -3.77 -17.96 -7.02
CA LEU A 489 -3.85 -16.80 -7.92
C LEU A 489 -4.46 -15.57 -7.23
N ARG A 490 -5.45 -15.74 -6.36
CA ARG A 490 -6.07 -14.62 -5.63
C ARG A 490 -5.28 -14.27 -4.37
N LYS A 491 -5.38 -13.02 -3.95
CA LYS A 491 -4.74 -12.53 -2.72
C LYS A 491 -5.21 -13.32 -1.49
N GLU A 492 -6.50 -13.64 -1.42
CA GLU A 492 -7.13 -14.39 -0.33
C GLU A 492 -6.59 -15.83 -0.26
N ASP A 493 -6.29 -16.45 -1.40
CA ASP A 493 -5.70 -17.79 -1.45
C ASP A 493 -4.29 -17.79 -0.85
N ARG A 494 -3.49 -16.79 -1.18
CA ARG A 494 -2.14 -16.61 -0.62
C ARG A 494 -2.19 -16.35 0.88
N GLN A 495 -3.14 -15.54 1.35
CA GLN A 495 -3.34 -15.29 2.78
C GLN A 495 -3.72 -16.58 3.52
N ARG A 496 -4.70 -17.34 3.01
CA ARG A 496 -5.10 -18.63 3.58
C ARG A 496 -3.97 -19.65 3.60
N HIS A 497 -3.13 -19.69 2.56
CA HIS A 497 -1.96 -20.55 2.52
C HIS A 497 -1.02 -20.29 3.71
N TRP A 498 -0.66 -19.03 3.95
CA TRP A 498 0.23 -18.66 5.04
C TRP A 498 -0.40 -18.85 6.42
N ALA A 499 -1.70 -18.54 6.57
CA ALA A 499 -2.46 -18.80 7.80
C ALA A 499 -2.49 -20.30 8.13
N THR A 500 -2.82 -21.15 7.15
CA THR A 500 -2.82 -22.61 7.31
C THR A 500 -1.44 -23.12 7.74
N ARG A 501 -0.36 -22.60 7.15
CA ARG A 501 1.00 -22.98 7.52
C ARG A 501 1.38 -22.55 8.94
N LEU A 502 0.87 -21.41 9.41
CA LEU A 502 1.04 -20.98 10.80
C LEU A 502 0.26 -21.90 11.76
N HIS A 503 -1.02 -22.13 11.47
CA HIS A 503 -1.92 -22.89 12.36
C HIS A 503 -1.56 -24.39 12.41
N ARG A 504 -0.89 -24.93 11.40
CA ARG A 504 -0.35 -26.31 11.44
C ARG A 504 0.96 -26.44 12.20
N SER A 505 1.61 -25.34 12.58
CA SER A 505 2.86 -25.36 13.35
C SER A 505 2.57 -25.47 14.85
N ASN A 506 3.45 -26.14 15.60
CA ASN A 506 3.33 -26.25 17.07
C ASN A 506 3.27 -24.88 17.76
N ASP A 507 4.01 -23.90 17.24
CA ASP A 507 4.05 -22.54 17.77
C ASP A 507 2.77 -21.74 17.49
N GLY A 508 2.12 -22.00 16.36
CA GLY A 508 0.98 -21.24 15.85
C GLY A 508 -0.39 -21.92 15.97
N ALA A 509 -0.47 -23.18 16.40
CA ALA A 509 -1.73 -23.93 16.46
C ALA A 509 -2.81 -23.26 17.31
N GLU A 510 -2.44 -22.73 18.46
CA GLU A 510 -3.35 -21.98 19.35
C GLU A 510 -3.76 -20.59 18.80
N LEU A 511 -3.24 -20.17 17.64
CA LEU A 511 -3.60 -18.90 16.99
C LEU A 511 -4.69 -19.07 15.92
N ARG A 512 -5.17 -20.29 15.67
CA ARG A 512 -6.19 -20.59 14.63
C ARG A 512 -7.49 -19.79 14.79
N GLU A 513 -7.88 -19.50 16.03
CA GLU A 513 -9.08 -18.73 16.38
C GLU A 513 -8.82 -17.22 16.45
N ALA A 514 -7.59 -16.75 16.23
CA ALA A 514 -7.24 -15.32 16.33
C ALA A 514 -8.05 -14.42 15.40
N ALA A 515 -8.39 -14.92 14.20
CA ALA A 515 -9.18 -14.18 13.22
C ALA A 515 -10.64 -13.99 13.64
N ALA A 516 -11.15 -14.80 14.59
CA ALA A 516 -12.55 -14.72 15.03
C ALA A 516 -12.86 -13.40 15.74
N VAL A 517 -11.87 -12.80 16.40
CA VAL A 517 -12.01 -11.53 17.13
C VAL A 517 -10.78 -10.66 16.87
N PRO A 518 -10.89 -9.56 16.11
CA PRO A 518 -9.75 -8.71 15.74
C PRO A 518 -8.91 -8.19 16.93
N ALA A 519 -9.52 -8.03 18.10
CA ALA A 519 -8.84 -7.62 19.33
C ALA A 519 -7.71 -8.58 19.78
N SER A 520 -7.72 -9.83 19.31
CA SER A 520 -6.67 -10.82 19.55
C SER A 520 -5.31 -10.43 18.93
N SER A 521 -5.36 -9.68 17.83
CA SER A 521 -4.19 -9.37 17.01
C SER A 521 -3.97 -7.88 16.77
N ARG A 522 -4.91 -7.01 17.17
CA ARG A 522 -4.86 -5.56 16.92
C ARG A 522 -3.57 -4.91 17.42
N TRP A 523 -2.97 -5.45 18.49
CA TRP A 523 -1.70 -4.97 19.05
C TRP A 523 -0.47 -5.28 18.18
N VAL A 524 -0.58 -6.12 17.14
CA VAL A 524 0.54 -6.40 16.20
C VAL A 524 0.60 -5.37 15.06
N ASP A 525 -0.49 -4.66 14.82
CA ASP A 525 -0.58 -3.65 13.77
C ASP A 525 -0.33 -2.22 14.28
N ALA A 526 -0.36 -1.25 13.36
CA ALA A 526 0.00 0.16 13.46
C ALA A 526 -0.65 1.00 14.59
N GLY A 527 -1.43 0.41 15.50
CA GLY A 527 -2.08 1.06 16.65
C GLY A 527 -1.33 0.96 17.98
N SER A 528 -0.20 0.24 18.05
CA SER A 528 0.48 -0.09 19.32
C SER A 528 1.45 0.97 19.85
N TYR A 529 1.22 2.24 19.55
CA TYR A 529 2.09 3.35 19.99
C TYR A 529 2.22 3.41 21.54
N GLY A 530 1.23 2.89 22.27
CA GLY A 530 1.24 2.81 23.74
C GLY A 530 2.02 1.63 24.34
N ILE A 531 2.49 0.65 23.56
CA ILE A 531 3.23 -0.50 24.09
C ILE A 531 4.74 -0.20 24.08
N PRO A 532 5.45 -0.29 25.22
CA PRO A 532 6.90 -0.19 25.26
C PRO A 532 7.56 -1.23 24.34
N GLY A 533 8.65 -0.87 23.64
CA GLY A 533 9.30 -1.78 22.68
C GLY A 533 9.72 -3.12 23.28
N ARG A 534 10.18 -3.12 24.54
CA ARG A 534 10.51 -4.33 25.31
C ARG A 534 9.29 -5.25 25.48
N ASP A 535 8.15 -4.68 25.85
CA ASP A 535 6.91 -5.45 26.07
C ASP A 535 6.36 -5.98 24.75
N TYR A 536 6.44 -5.19 23.68
CA TYR A 536 6.07 -5.62 22.34
C TYR A 536 6.85 -6.88 21.89
N VAL A 537 8.17 -6.87 22.08
CA VAL A 537 9.04 -8.05 21.85
C VAL A 537 8.62 -9.23 22.73
N ALA A 538 8.39 -8.98 24.02
CA ALA A 538 8.00 -10.03 24.96
C ALA A 538 6.66 -10.69 24.57
N TYR A 539 5.68 -9.91 24.12
CA TYR A 539 4.37 -10.39 23.70
C TYR A 539 4.48 -11.31 22.49
N HIS A 540 5.31 -10.96 21.50
CA HIS A 540 5.59 -11.83 20.37
C HIS A 540 6.20 -13.16 20.81
N ARG A 541 7.15 -13.13 21.75
CA ARG A 541 7.78 -14.36 22.28
C ARG A 541 6.80 -15.26 23.01
N VAL A 542 5.88 -14.71 23.80
CA VAL A 542 4.77 -15.46 24.42
C VAL A 542 3.89 -16.07 23.33
N ARG A 543 3.48 -15.26 22.34
CA ARG A 543 2.50 -15.64 21.32
C ARG A 543 2.92 -16.85 20.48
N ILE A 544 4.21 -16.98 20.18
CA ILE A 544 4.74 -18.06 19.33
C ILE A 544 5.55 -19.11 20.10
N ASN A 545 5.34 -19.24 21.41
CA ASN A 545 6.08 -20.21 22.23
C ASN A 545 7.62 -20.03 22.16
N ALA A 546 8.13 -18.83 21.90
CA ALA A 546 9.58 -18.53 21.81
C ALA A 546 10.21 -18.14 23.16
N LEU A 547 9.59 -18.60 24.26
CA LEU A 547 10.18 -18.56 25.58
C LEU A 547 11.11 -19.77 25.74
N PRO A 548 12.32 -19.63 26.33
CA PRO A 548 13.28 -20.72 26.45
C PRO A 548 12.84 -21.67 27.57
N THR A 549 11.96 -22.62 27.22
CA THR A 549 11.60 -23.76 28.06
C THR A 549 12.41 -24.99 27.65
N ARG A 550 12.52 -26.00 28.54
CA ARG A 550 13.28 -27.22 28.26
C ARG A 550 12.86 -27.88 26.94
N VAL A 551 11.55 -28.07 26.74
CA VAL A 551 10.99 -28.62 25.49
C VAL A 551 11.49 -27.87 24.26
N ARG A 552 11.57 -26.53 24.31
CA ARG A 552 12.05 -25.75 23.18
C ARG A 552 13.56 -25.81 23.01
N THR A 553 14.32 -25.80 24.11
CA THR A 553 15.78 -25.85 24.07
C THR A 553 16.33 -27.23 23.71
N THR A 554 15.57 -28.30 23.94
CA THR A 554 15.91 -29.68 23.57
C THR A 554 15.36 -30.06 22.19
N GLN A 555 14.51 -29.23 21.58
CA GLN A 555 13.92 -29.51 20.27
C GLN A 555 15.00 -29.69 19.19
N GLY A 556 15.01 -30.87 18.54
CA GLY A 556 15.99 -31.24 17.52
C GLY A 556 17.31 -31.81 18.06
N ARG A 557 17.39 -32.08 19.37
CA ARG A 557 18.48 -32.84 20.00
C ARG A 557 17.99 -34.24 20.36
N ASN A 558 18.86 -35.25 20.33
CA ASN A 558 18.57 -36.60 20.82
C ASN A 558 18.63 -36.65 22.35
N ASP A 559 17.86 -35.79 23.03
CA ASP A 559 17.82 -35.71 24.48
C ASP A 559 16.67 -36.59 25.04
N ARG A 560 16.92 -37.30 26.14
CA ARG A 560 15.92 -38.19 26.80
C ARG A 560 14.71 -37.38 27.30
N GLU A 561 13.51 -37.96 27.33
CA GLU A 561 12.28 -37.29 27.84
C GLU A 561 12.42 -36.71 29.25
N ALA A 562 13.21 -37.36 30.12
CA ALA A 562 13.54 -36.86 31.46
C ALA A 562 14.17 -35.45 31.46
N SER A 563 14.89 -35.09 30.39
CA SER A 563 15.49 -33.76 30.21
C SER A 563 14.46 -32.65 29.93
N MET A 564 13.22 -33.03 29.59
CA MET A 564 12.14 -32.11 29.24
C MET A 564 11.21 -31.81 30.42
N MET A 565 11.41 -32.47 31.56
CA MET A 565 10.62 -32.26 32.78
C MET A 565 10.80 -30.85 33.34
N CYS A 566 9.73 -30.29 33.91
CA CYS A 566 9.72 -28.94 34.46
C CYS A 566 10.77 -28.72 35.54
N ARG A 567 11.61 -27.68 35.37
CA ARG A 567 12.62 -27.24 36.35
C ARG A 567 12.08 -26.88 37.72
N ALA A 568 10.76 -26.70 37.85
CA ALA A 568 10.11 -26.46 39.14
C ALA A 568 9.84 -27.74 39.95
N GLY A 569 10.10 -28.94 39.41
CA GLY A 569 9.91 -30.21 40.10
C GLY A 569 8.48 -30.74 40.10
N CYS A 570 7.62 -30.32 39.17
CA CYS A 570 6.20 -30.70 39.16
C CYS A 570 5.89 -31.97 38.33
N ASN A 571 6.90 -32.75 37.95
CA ASN A 571 6.78 -33.99 37.15
C ASN A 571 5.88 -33.89 35.89
N VAL A 572 5.90 -32.72 35.22
CA VAL A 572 5.20 -32.45 33.97
C VAL A 572 6.17 -31.85 32.98
N THR A 573 6.00 -32.14 31.70
CA THR A 573 6.81 -31.60 30.60
C THR A 573 6.80 -30.07 30.56
N GLU A 574 7.98 -29.45 30.47
CA GLU A 574 8.19 -28.00 30.54
C GLU A 574 7.84 -27.29 29.23
N THR A 575 6.54 -27.15 28.96
CA THR A 575 6.03 -26.31 27.89
C THR A 575 5.79 -24.88 28.38
N ALA A 576 5.78 -23.90 27.47
CA ALA A 576 5.42 -22.52 27.81
C ALA A 576 3.99 -22.45 28.39
N ALA A 577 3.06 -23.22 27.82
CA ALA A 577 1.70 -23.35 28.33
C ALA A 577 1.69 -23.87 29.78
N HIS A 578 2.41 -24.95 30.07
CA HIS A 578 2.53 -25.47 31.44
C HIS A 578 3.07 -24.42 32.42
N VAL A 579 4.22 -23.80 32.09
CA VAL A 579 4.87 -22.82 32.97
C VAL A 579 3.93 -21.64 33.29
N VAL A 580 3.22 -21.14 32.27
CA VAL A 580 2.42 -19.92 32.39
C VAL A 580 1.00 -20.17 32.90
N GLN A 581 0.44 -21.37 32.69
CA GLN A 581 -0.96 -21.71 33.03
C GLN A 581 -1.15 -22.70 34.18
N SER A 582 -0.20 -23.61 34.42
CA SER A 582 -0.47 -24.76 35.31
C SER A 582 0.55 -24.94 36.42
N CYS A 583 1.81 -24.56 36.22
CA CYS A 583 2.89 -24.78 37.19
C CYS A 583 2.56 -24.22 38.59
N HIS A 584 2.75 -25.01 39.65
CA HIS A 584 2.45 -24.57 41.01
C HIS A 584 3.19 -23.29 41.40
N ARG A 585 4.45 -23.13 40.95
CA ARG A 585 5.27 -21.92 41.22
C ARG A 585 4.76 -20.63 40.59
N THR A 586 3.89 -20.71 39.59
CA THR A 586 3.27 -19.52 38.97
C THR A 586 1.86 -19.26 39.48
N HIS A 587 1.34 -20.02 40.45
CA HIS A 587 -0.04 -19.88 40.94
C HIS A 587 -0.36 -18.43 41.36
N GLY A 588 0.42 -17.84 42.27
CA GLY A 588 0.20 -16.44 42.69
C GLY A 588 0.30 -15.43 41.54
N GLY A 589 1.18 -15.65 40.56
CA GLY A 589 1.27 -14.81 39.36
C GLY A 589 0.04 -14.94 38.46
N ARG A 590 -0.55 -16.14 38.36
CA ARG A 590 -1.81 -16.36 37.63
C ARG A 590 -2.98 -15.65 38.30
N VAL A 591 -3.06 -15.68 39.64
CA VAL A 591 -4.06 -14.93 40.41
C VAL A 591 -3.92 -13.43 40.14
N LEU A 592 -2.71 -12.87 40.24
CA LEU A 592 -2.48 -11.44 39.94
C LEU A 592 -2.85 -11.04 38.51
N ARG A 593 -2.64 -11.94 37.53
CA ARG A 593 -3.06 -11.71 36.14
C ARG A 593 -4.59 -11.73 36.02
N HIS A 594 -5.23 -12.70 36.64
CA HIS A 594 -6.69 -12.85 36.69
C HIS A 594 -7.34 -11.62 37.33
N ASP A 595 -6.91 -11.22 38.53
CA ASP A 595 -7.45 -10.05 39.23
C ASP A 595 -7.31 -8.77 38.39
N ALA A 596 -6.21 -8.64 37.64
CA ALA A 596 -6.03 -7.49 36.77
C ALA A 596 -7.02 -7.47 35.59
N ILE A 597 -7.41 -8.63 35.06
CA ILE A 597 -8.47 -8.74 34.05
C ILE A 597 -9.80 -8.29 34.65
N CYS A 598 -10.15 -8.84 35.83
CA CYS A 598 -11.38 -8.50 36.54
C CYS A 598 -11.47 -7.01 36.85
N ARG A 599 -10.39 -6.40 37.37
CA ARG A 599 -10.34 -4.95 37.64
C ARG A 599 -10.55 -4.09 36.40
N ILE A 600 -9.93 -4.44 35.27
CA ILE A 600 -10.10 -3.69 34.01
C ILE A 600 -11.56 -3.81 33.53
N ALA A 601 -12.12 -5.02 33.55
CA ALA A 601 -13.50 -5.27 33.13
C ALA A 601 -14.50 -4.54 34.03
N ALA A 602 -14.35 -4.65 35.35
CA ALA A 602 -15.20 -3.97 36.33
C ALA A 602 -15.17 -2.44 36.16
N SER A 603 -13.98 -1.84 35.96
CA SER A 603 -13.85 -0.42 35.66
C SER A 603 -14.58 -0.02 34.37
N GLY A 604 -14.47 -0.85 33.32
CA GLY A 604 -15.19 -0.65 32.06
C GLY A 604 -16.71 -0.71 32.21
N LEU A 605 -17.20 -1.72 32.93
CA LEU A 605 -18.63 -1.92 33.15
C LEU A 605 -19.24 -0.77 33.95
N ARG A 606 -18.55 -0.28 34.97
CA ARG A 606 -18.96 0.94 35.70
C ARG A 606 -19.07 2.15 34.79
N LYS A 607 -18.09 2.37 33.90
CA LYS A 607 -18.13 3.46 32.92
C LYS A 607 -19.25 3.31 31.90
N ALA A 608 -19.66 2.08 31.58
CA ALA A 608 -20.82 1.78 30.73
C ALA A 608 -22.18 1.88 31.48
N GLY A 609 -22.17 2.28 32.75
CA GLY A 609 -23.35 2.51 33.57
C GLY A 609 -23.91 1.25 34.25
N TRP A 610 -23.10 0.20 34.40
CA TRP A 610 -23.48 -0.97 35.18
C TRP A 610 -23.13 -0.80 36.65
N ARG A 611 -24.02 -1.22 37.55
CA ARG A 611 -23.66 -1.49 38.95
C ARG A 611 -22.86 -2.78 38.98
N VAL A 612 -21.69 -2.79 39.61
CA VAL A 612 -20.77 -3.93 39.64
C VAL A 612 -20.49 -4.35 41.08
N ILE A 613 -20.80 -5.61 41.40
CA ILE A 613 -20.45 -6.29 42.64
C ILE A 613 -19.26 -7.22 42.33
N GLU A 614 -18.09 -6.96 42.91
CA GLU A 614 -16.86 -7.72 42.69
C GLU A 614 -16.72 -8.86 43.72
N ALA A 615 -16.34 -10.05 43.25
CA ALA A 615 -16.11 -11.28 44.03
C ALA A 615 -17.19 -11.63 45.09
N PRO A 616 -18.49 -11.64 44.73
CA PRO A 616 -19.56 -11.99 45.67
C PRO A 616 -19.50 -13.48 46.07
N HIS A 617 -20.06 -13.77 47.25
CA HIS A 617 -20.06 -15.10 47.85
C HIS A 617 -21.50 -15.58 48.06
N TYR A 618 -21.93 -16.60 47.32
CA TYR A 618 -23.27 -17.15 47.41
C TYR A 618 -23.22 -18.56 48.03
N ARG A 619 -23.75 -18.71 49.25
CA ARG A 619 -23.94 -20.02 49.88
C ARG A 619 -25.25 -20.62 49.39
N LEU A 620 -25.18 -21.71 48.64
CA LEU A 620 -26.33 -22.47 48.14
C LEU A 620 -26.32 -23.89 48.74
N ALA A 621 -27.44 -24.60 48.62
CA ALA A 621 -27.53 -26.01 49.02
C ALA A 621 -26.52 -26.92 48.27
N THR A 622 -26.10 -26.51 47.06
CA THR A 622 -25.10 -27.19 46.23
C THR A 622 -23.65 -26.81 46.56
N GLY A 623 -23.45 -25.96 47.58
CA GLY A 623 -22.14 -25.47 48.00
C GLY A 623 -21.93 -23.97 47.78
N LEU A 624 -20.70 -23.52 48.07
CA LEU A 624 -20.31 -22.12 47.95
C LEU A 624 -19.95 -21.76 46.50
N GLN A 625 -20.70 -20.84 45.90
CA GLN A 625 -20.43 -20.30 44.57
C GLN A 625 -19.76 -18.93 44.66
N LYS A 626 -18.67 -18.75 43.91
CA LYS A 626 -17.86 -17.53 43.86
C LYS A 626 -17.63 -17.12 42.40
N PRO A 627 -18.53 -16.33 41.79
CA PRO A 627 -18.24 -15.69 40.52
C PRO A 627 -17.32 -14.48 40.74
N ASP A 628 -16.55 -14.09 39.73
CA ASP A 628 -15.66 -12.93 39.80
C ASP A 628 -16.42 -11.61 39.90
N MET A 629 -17.58 -11.50 39.26
CA MET A 629 -18.45 -10.33 39.40
C MET A 629 -19.90 -10.62 39.05
N VAL A 630 -20.80 -9.83 39.63
CA VAL A 630 -22.21 -9.74 39.27
C VAL A 630 -22.54 -8.30 38.92
N ILE A 631 -23.22 -8.09 37.80
CA ILE A 631 -23.57 -6.76 37.31
C ILE A 631 -25.08 -6.59 37.11
N CYS A 632 -25.55 -5.35 37.25
CA CYS A 632 -26.95 -4.99 37.09
C CYS A 632 -27.12 -3.61 36.44
N LYS A 633 -28.08 -3.48 35.54
CA LYS A 633 -28.51 -2.20 34.93
C LYS A 633 -30.00 -2.27 34.60
N GLY A 634 -30.81 -1.52 35.35
CA GLY A 634 -32.27 -1.63 35.27
C GLY A 634 -32.73 -3.05 35.66
N SER A 635 -33.52 -3.69 34.80
CA SER A 635 -33.98 -5.07 35.00
C SER A 635 -33.00 -6.14 34.51
N ASP A 636 -31.89 -5.75 33.86
CA ASP A 636 -30.92 -6.70 33.29
C ASP A 636 -29.79 -7.00 34.28
N ALA A 637 -29.49 -8.28 34.47
CA ALA A 637 -28.41 -8.74 35.35
C ALA A 637 -27.55 -9.83 34.69
N ARG A 638 -26.26 -9.82 35.02
CA ARG A 638 -25.30 -10.81 34.50
C ARG A 638 -24.36 -11.30 35.59
N ILE A 639 -24.11 -12.60 35.58
CA ILE A 639 -23.01 -13.23 36.31
C ILE A 639 -21.82 -13.36 35.35
N ILE A 640 -20.64 -12.89 35.74
CA ILE A 640 -19.44 -12.91 34.91
C ILE A 640 -18.29 -13.56 35.67
N ASP A 641 -17.66 -14.56 35.03
CA ASP A 641 -16.44 -15.18 35.54
C ASP A 641 -15.33 -15.11 34.47
N ALA A 642 -14.13 -14.69 34.86
CA ALA A 642 -12.98 -14.61 33.98
C ALA A 642 -12.21 -15.93 33.95
N GLN A 643 -11.58 -16.21 32.82
CA GLN A 643 -10.66 -17.33 32.69
C GLN A 643 -9.61 -17.08 31.61
N VAL A 644 -8.41 -17.55 31.89
CA VAL A 644 -7.33 -17.66 30.91
C VAL A 644 -7.06 -19.14 30.68
N VAL A 645 -7.23 -19.62 29.44
CA VAL A 645 -7.19 -21.05 29.10
C VAL A 645 -5.99 -21.42 28.23
N SER A 646 -5.67 -22.71 28.19
CA SER A 646 -4.77 -23.32 27.19
C SER A 646 -5.55 -23.76 25.95
N GLY A 647 -4.89 -23.86 24.79
CA GLY A 647 -5.56 -24.16 23.52
C GLY A 647 -5.83 -25.63 23.23
N ALA A 648 -5.98 -26.47 24.27
CA ALA A 648 -6.27 -27.90 24.13
C ALA A 648 -7.72 -28.16 23.66
N SER A 649 -8.64 -27.23 23.92
CA SER A 649 -10.04 -27.25 23.48
C SER A 649 -10.42 -25.94 22.78
N SER A 650 -11.54 -25.92 22.05
CA SER A 650 -12.12 -24.69 21.51
C SER A 650 -12.31 -23.64 22.61
N LEU A 651 -12.07 -22.37 22.28
CA LEU A 651 -12.24 -21.27 23.23
C LEU A 651 -13.72 -21.05 23.54
N ASP A 652 -14.61 -21.26 22.57
CA ASP A 652 -16.05 -21.14 22.76
C ASP A 652 -16.58 -22.28 23.65
N ASP A 653 -16.07 -23.52 23.52
CA ASP A 653 -16.44 -24.61 24.44
C ASP A 653 -15.98 -24.33 25.87
N SER A 654 -14.84 -23.64 26.01
CA SER A 654 -14.33 -23.22 27.32
C SER A 654 -15.20 -22.12 27.91
N HIS A 655 -15.68 -21.17 27.09
CA HIS A 655 -16.65 -20.17 27.47
C HIS A 655 -17.98 -20.82 27.93
N LEU A 656 -18.53 -21.74 27.13
CA LEU A 656 -19.80 -22.42 27.44
C LEU A 656 -19.73 -23.23 28.73
N ARG A 657 -18.67 -24.02 28.94
CA ARG A 657 -18.48 -24.77 30.21
C ARG A 657 -18.42 -23.85 31.42
N LYS A 658 -17.80 -22.68 31.26
CA LYS A 658 -17.69 -21.68 32.32
C LYS A 658 -19.03 -21.01 32.63
N CYS A 659 -19.83 -20.73 31.60
CA CYS A 659 -21.18 -20.24 31.78
C CYS A 659 -22.05 -21.30 32.48
N ALA A 660 -22.05 -22.55 31.99
CA ALA A 660 -22.82 -23.65 32.55
C ALA A 660 -22.56 -23.88 34.05
N LYS A 661 -21.32 -23.65 34.52
CA LYS A 661 -20.98 -23.74 35.95
C LYS A 661 -21.84 -22.84 36.84
N TYR A 662 -22.17 -21.64 36.37
CA TYR A 662 -22.95 -20.65 37.14
C TYR A 662 -24.40 -20.52 36.64
N ASP A 663 -24.76 -21.22 35.56
CA ASP A 663 -26.09 -21.19 34.95
C ASP A 663 -27.06 -22.13 35.68
N THR A 664 -27.24 -21.93 36.99
CA THR A 664 -28.13 -22.75 37.82
C THR A 664 -29.30 -21.91 38.33
N THR A 665 -30.50 -22.50 38.36
CA THR A 665 -31.73 -21.83 38.83
C THR A 665 -31.56 -21.28 40.25
N LEU A 666 -30.94 -22.05 41.15
CA LEU A 666 -30.69 -21.63 42.54
C LEU A 666 -29.82 -20.39 42.63
N LEU A 667 -28.72 -20.33 41.86
CA LEU A 667 -27.83 -19.17 41.87
C LEU A 667 -28.51 -17.94 41.25
N LYS A 668 -29.21 -18.11 40.13
CA LYS A 668 -29.95 -17.02 39.48
C LYS A 668 -31.00 -16.42 40.39
N SER A 669 -31.81 -17.25 41.07
CA SER A 669 -32.82 -16.77 42.01
C SER A 669 -32.20 -16.02 43.20
N ARG A 670 -31.04 -16.48 43.71
CA ARG A 670 -30.35 -15.78 44.80
C ARG A 670 -29.81 -14.42 44.36
N VAL A 671 -29.16 -14.36 43.19
CA VAL A 671 -28.65 -13.12 42.59
C VAL A 671 -29.79 -12.15 42.29
N ALA A 672 -30.90 -12.65 41.76
CA ALA A 672 -32.11 -11.88 41.47
C ALA A 672 -32.69 -11.23 42.73
N GLY A 673 -32.79 -12.00 43.83
CA GLY A 673 -33.24 -11.49 45.12
C GLY A 673 -32.33 -10.41 45.71
N GLU A 674 -31.00 -10.54 45.56
CA GLU A 674 -30.04 -9.52 46.03
C GLU A 674 -30.11 -8.22 45.21
N LEU A 675 -30.36 -8.33 43.90
CA LEU A 675 -30.38 -7.19 42.99
C LEU A 675 -31.77 -6.56 42.79
N GLY A 676 -32.84 -7.20 43.29
CA GLY A 676 -34.22 -6.75 43.07
C GLY A 676 -34.69 -6.91 41.62
N VAL A 677 -34.22 -7.93 40.92
CA VAL A 677 -34.60 -8.22 39.52
C VAL A 677 -35.30 -9.57 39.39
N VAL A 678 -35.94 -9.85 38.26
CA VAL A 678 -36.57 -11.16 38.01
C VAL A 678 -35.48 -12.18 37.64
N ALA A 679 -35.55 -13.40 38.18
CA ALA A 679 -34.57 -14.46 37.94
C ALA A 679 -34.38 -14.81 36.45
N SER A 680 -35.42 -14.68 35.62
CA SER A 680 -35.36 -14.86 34.16
C SER A 680 -34.44 -13.86 33.46
N ASN A 681 -34.19 -12.69 34.06
CA ASN A 681 -33.34 -11.65 33.50
C ASN A 681 -31.87 -11.80 33.91
N VAL A 682 -31.55 -12.75 34.80
CA VAL A 682 -30.17 -13.07 35.20
C VAL A 682 -29.61 -14.07 34.19
N THR A 683 -28.65 -13.63 33.37
CA THR A 683 -27.91 -14.55 32.47
C THR A 683 -26.45 -14.64 32.86
N VAL A 684 -25.75 -15.63 32.30
CA VAL A 684 -24.35 -15.90 32.64
C VAL A 684 -23.48 -15.70 31.40
N THR A 685 -22.35 -15.03 31.58
CA THR A 685 -21.30 -14.94 30.57
C THR A 685 -19.94 -15.12 31.22
N SER A 686 -18.89 -15.17 30.41
CA SER A 686 -17.51 -15.27 30.90
C SER A 686 -16.56 -14.42 30.08
N ILE A 687 -15.47 -13.98 30.71
CA ILE A 687 -14.33 -13.34 30.03
C ILE A 687 -13.33 -14.45 29.70
N THR A 688 -13.32 -14.94 28.46
CA THR A 688 -12.55 -16.11 28.06
C THR A 688 -11.51 -15.76 26.99
N LEU A 689 -10.24 -15.85 27.36
CA LEU A 689 -9.12 -15.73 26.44
C LEU A 689 -8.10 -16.86 26.62
N SER A 690 -7.34 -17.16 25.59
CA SER A 690 -6.13 -17.95 25.71
C SER A 690 -5.00 -17.15 26.35
N TRP A 691 -4.02 -17.84 26.91
CA TRP A 691 -2.81 -17.23 27.45
C TRP A 691 -1.93 -16.50 26.45
N LYS A 692 -2.17 -16.73 25.15
CA LYS A 692 -1.60 -16.03 24.00
C LYS A 692 -2.43 -14.83 23.55
N GLY A 693 -3.48 -14.48 24.30
CA GLY A 693 -4.34 -13.33 24.03
C GLY A 693 -5.32 -13.55 22.88
N VAL A 694 -5.75 -14.79 22.63
CA VAL A 694 -6.78 -15.11 21.63
C VAL A 694 -8.14 -15.18 22.31
N TRP A 695 -9.14 -14.47 21.79
CA TRP A 695 -10.47 -14.41 22.37
C TRP A 695 -11.39 -15.56 21.90
N SER A 696 -12.23 -16.05 22.80
CA SER A 696 -13.48 -16.73 22.40
C SER A 696 -14.39 -15.74 21.67
N ARG A 697 -15.02 -16.18 20.58
CA ARG A 697 -15.94 -15.36 19.80
C ARG A 697 -17.19 -15.04 20.62
N ALA A 698 -17.78 -16.05 21.26
CA ALA A 698 -18.99 -15.91 22.07
C ALA A 698 -18.76 -14.99 23.29
N SER A 699 -17.62 -15.16 23.97
CA SER A 699 -17.21 -14.29 25.08
C SER A 699 -17.03 -12.84 24.63
N ALA A 700 -16.29 -12.61 23.55
CA ALA A 700 -16.07 -11.25 23.05
C ALA A 700 -17.37 -10.57 22.60
N ALA A 701 -18.27 -11.29 21.91
CA ALA A 701 -19.58 -10.79 21.50
C ALA A 701 -20.42 -10.36 22.71
N SER A 702 -20.41 -11.14 23.79
CA SER A 702 -21.08 -10.80 25.05
C SER A 702 -20.52 -9.51 25.66
N LEU A 703 -19.19 -9.35 25.70
CA LEU A 703 -18.59 -8.12 26.26
C LEU A 703 -18.87 -6.88 25.39
N ILE A 704 -19.00 -7.07 24.07
CA ILE A 704 -19.41 -6.00 23.15
C ILE A 704 -20.85 -5.56 23.45
N SER A 705 -21.79 -6.50 23.65
CA SER A 705 -23.17 -6.17 23.99
C SER A 705 -23.31 -5.49 25.36
N LEU A 706 -22.38 -5.76 26.30
CA LEU A 706 -22.30 -5.06 27.58
C LEU A 706 -21.68 -3.64 27.50
N GLY A 707 -21.27 -3.18 26.32
CA GLY A 707 -20.74 -1.83 26.10
C GLY A 707 -19.25 -1.67 26.39
N ILE A 708 -18.50 -2.77 26.59
CA ILE A 708 -17.06 -2.74 26.92
C ILE A 708 -16.16 -3.33 25.81
N GLY A 709 -16.69 -3.43 24.59
CA GLY A 709 -15.95 -3.97 23.43
C GLY A 709 -14.66 -3.21 23.07
N ASN A 710 -14.59 -1.92 23.41
CA ASN A 710 -13.38 -1.10 23.23
C ASN A 710 -12.21 -1.52 24.14
N LEU A 711 -12.46 -2.23 25.24
CA LEU A 711 -11.44 -2.69 26.19
C LEU A 711 -10.80 -4.02 25.81
N LEU A 712 -11.37 -4.77 24.86
CA LEU A 712 -10.84 -6.08 24.45
C LEU A 712 -9.35 -6.05 24.07
N PRO A 713 -8.82 -5.05 23.32
CA PRO A 713 -7.39 -4.97 23.03
C PRO A 713 -6.52 -4.77 24.28
N SER A 714 -6.97 -3.95 25.23
CA SER A 714 -6.25 -3.70 26.49
C SER A 714 -6.18 -4.98 27.33
N LEU A 715 -7.29 -5.72 27.44
CA LEU A 715 -7.36 -7.03 28.09
C LEU A 715 -6.41 -8.04 27.42
N THR A 716 -6.37 -8.09 26.08
CA THR A 716 -5.41 -8.92 25.32
C THR A 716 -3.96 -8.63 25.74
N THR A 717 -3.55 -7.35 25.70
CA THR A 717 -2.18 -6.97 26.07
C THR A 717 -1.87 -7.25 27.54
N ARG A 718 -2.87 -7.11 28.43
CA ARG A 718 -2.72 -7.42 29.85
C ARG A 718 -2.49 -8.91 30.10
N VAL A 719 -3.21 -9.79 29.38
CA VAL A 719 -2.99 -11.24 29.43
C VAL A 719 -1.57 -11.57 28.99
N LEU A 720 -1.11 -11.01 27.87
CA LEU A 720 0.25 -11.23 27.34
C LEU A 720 1.34 -10.75 28.31
N GLN A 721 1.16 -9.58 28.92
CA GLN A 721 2.05 -9.04 29.94
C GLN A 721 2.12 -9.95 31.18
N GLY A 722 0.96 -10.40 31.69
CA GLY A 722 0.90 -11.32 32.82
C GLY A 722 1.53 -12.67 32.49
N SER A 723 1.27 -13.20 31.28
CA SER A 723 1.87 -14.43 30.78
C SER A 723 3.40 -14.35 30.74
N HIS A 724 3.95 -13.25 30.21
CA HIS A 724 5.39 -13.03 30.20
C HIS A 724 5.96 -12.90 31.62
N THR A 725 5.30 -12.12 32.49
CA THR A 725 5.73 -11.89 33.87
C THR A 725 5.78 -13.20 34.67
N ASN A 726 4.77 -14.06 34.50
CA ASN A 726 4.73 -15.40 35.13
C ASN A 726 5.94 -16.22 34.71
N TRP A 727 6.25 -16.25 33.41
CA TRP A 727 7.44 -16.94 32.91
C TRP A 727 8.74 -16.33 33.46
N THR A 728 8.89 -15.00 33.47
CA THR A 728 10.11 -14.35 33.96
C THR A 728 10.36 -14.63 35.44
N ARG A 729 9.32 -14.56 36.29
CA ARG A 729 9.43 -14.87 37.72
C ARG A 729 9.80 -16.33 37.93
N TRP A 730 9.09 -17.23 37.25
CA TRP A 730 9.37 -18.66 37.31
C TRP A 730 10.80 -18.98 36.87
N ASN A 731 11.27 -18.41 35.76
CA ASN A 731 12.62 -18.68 35.24
C ASN A 731 13.69 -18.22 36.22
N LYS A 732 13.54 -17.03 36.83
CA LYS A 732 14.46 -16.55 37.87
C LYS A 732 14.52 -17.53 39.06
N MET A 733 13.36 -17.93 39.58
CA MET A 733 13.26 -18.82 40.74
C MET A 733 13.88 -20.20 40.49
N THR A 734 13.74 -20.75 39.27
CA THR A 734 14.26 -22.08 38.94
C THR A 734 15.74 -22.06 38.56
N THR A 735 16.26 -20.97 37.99
CA THR A 735 17.71 -20.82 37.71
C THR A 735 18.56 -20.61 38.96
N THR A 736 18.03 -19.97 40.01
CA THR A 736 18.78 -19.76 41.26
C THR A 736 18.96 -21.06 42.04
N ILE A 737 18.06 -22.04 41.86
CA ILE A 737 18.11 -23.32 42.55
C ILE A 737 19.14 -24.27 41.90
N SER A 738 19.29 -24.27 40.57
CA SER A 738 20.29 -25.11 39.90
C SER A 738 21.72 -24.78 40.33
N HIS A 739 22.05 -23.50 40.49
CA HIS A 739 23.37 -23.07 40.99
C HIS A 739 23.60 -23.36 42.48
N ARG A 740 22.54 -23.51 43.28
CA ARG A 740 22.65 -23.88 44.70
C ARG A 740 22.86 -25.38 44.87
N VAL A 741 22.24 -26.21 44.02
CA VAL A 741 22.41 -27.66 44.04
C VAL A 741 23.80 -28.08 43.53
N GLU A 742 24.36 -27.39 42.51
CA GLU A 742 25.74 -27.63 42.04
C GLU A 742 26.81 -27.29 43.10
N ARG A 743 26.54 -26.35 44.03
CA ARG A 743 27.47 -26.02 45.13
C ARG A 743 27.35 -26.94 46.35
N VAL A 744 26.27 -27.69 46.48
CA VAL A 744 26.04 -28.61 47.62
C VAL A 744 26.41 -30.06 47.25
N GLY A 745 26.57 -30.37 45.95
CA GLY A 745 27.06 -31.66 45.47
C GLY A 745 28.59 -31.80 45.36
N VAL A 746 29.34 -30.81 45.86
CA VAL A 746 30.80 -30.90 46.07
C VAL A 746 31.04 -30.59 47.55
N GLY A 747 30.81 -31.60 48.38
CA GLY A 747 30.99 -31.56 49.83
C GLY A 747 31.13 -32.99 50.33
#